data_AF-A0A0A2W478-F1
#
_entry.id   AF-A0A0A2W478-F1
#
_cell.length_a   1.000
_cell.length_b   1.000
_cell.length_c   1.000
_cell.angle_alpha   90.00
_cell.angle_beta   90.00
_cell.angle_gamma   90.00
#
_symmetry.space_group_name_H-M   'P 1'
#
loop_
_entity.id
_entity.type
_entity.pdbx_description
1 polymer ?
#
loop_
_entity_poly.entity_id
_entity_poly.type
_entity_poly.pdbx_seq_one_letter_code
_entity_poly.pdbx_strand_id
1 'polypeptide(L)'
;MRRSHFLTQFTKVRFVDETPYVAEESYPFIPDPVFHSLDDVAVLRNGPRGGGGGMARSPACSLDMALQRGMPDPAERPLCSPPEGSRLLLHSLSSSSTAHCVAFPLRDPDEARLMKYYLEYMCNWFDLCDVSRQFALKVPLRAMSSPTLRNAIFALSSRHLSLRGQFDEYASTRYHQECLRQLSSVSHGSPDLLDDNLLAATILLRTLEELDVPLLGNDYESHLLGIQVFMNTHGPAAVASDLRKASYWVGLRQEVTMALSSQRPIKISLCHSFIDQSLTEASDDMWANRIIVHCADVVQFCFGDDNQRPADYRRLLKYDDDWLHSRPLSFIPVAFSAADPGMGEAFPRIMYLSHSVVISVMHSLLARALLLCHDPTLPKIGVTRQNVLQTRDDEFQSVQRMPPRKLQVGVAGLGRMGKRHALNFFQSVPRAELVAVSSPDADEREWASETFGPFGIRVYESYDAMLQHKGLDAVCVASATTVHATQAIKAIEAGKNVLCEKPLATTAKVSQTVVDAAATRPDLKVMCGFSRRFDEHYRDAYAKMSRGDIGRPSVFRSQTCDMLDPSGFFVAYAEFSGGIFVDCSIHDIDLALWFFNEDDDAKIKSVCAIGITAVEPDLCQYNDRDNAMGLVEFTDGRIVHLYSSRMMAAGQDDSTEIIGTRGKLSVNSLPAANLVRVYEAGGIRQEVPQNYWDRFKNAFAREAVEFTDCCLDDTEVPVKLTTAVAAVRIAAALQQSMITGEKIWFNLLGQQAIKAQL
;
A
#
# COMPACT_ATOMS: atom_id res chain seq x y z
N MET A 1 -39.52 -2.90 -23.15
CA MET A 1 -38.32 -2.19 -23.68
C MET A 1 -37.60 -1.31 -22.64
N ARG A 2 -37.81 -1.49 -21.32
CA ARG A 2 -36.97 -0.87 -20.27
C ARG A 2 -36.72 -1.94 -19.19
N ARG A 3 -35.60 -2.65 -19.31
CA ARG A 3 -35.06 -3.61 -18.31
C ARG A 3 -33.63 -4.05 -18.67
N SER A 4 -33.30 -4.11 -19.97
CA SER A 4 -31.94 -4.47 -20.43
C SER A 4 -30.99 -3.29 -20.63
N HIS A 5 -31.43 -2.04 -20.45
CA HIS A 5 -30.64 -0.84 -20.74
C HIS A 5 -29.84 -0.32 -19.52
N PHE A 6 -30.12 -0.83 -18.32
CA PHE A 6 -29.67 -0.25 -17.05
C PHE A 6 -28.41 -0.92 -16.47
N LEU A 7 -28.25 -2.23 -16.69
CA LEU A 7 -27.06 -2.99 -16.27
C LEU A 7 -25.88 -2.86 -17.24
N THR A 8 -26.12 -2.38 -18.46
CA THR A 8 -25.10 -2.12 -19.50
C THR A 8 -24.22 -0.91 -19.19
N GLN A 9 -24.43 -0.24 -18.06
CA GLN A 9 -24.15 1.19 -17.93
C GLN A 9 -23.11 1.51 -16.82
N PHE A 10 -22.59 0.50 -16.11
CA PHE A 10 -21.70 0.67 -14.94
C PHE A 10 -20.18 0.63 -15.23
N THR A 11 -19.75 0.29 -16.45
CA THR A 11 -18.34 -0.07 -16.70
C THR A 11 -17.67 0.78 -17.78
N LYS A 12 -17.10 1.93 -17.41
CA LYS A 12 -15.96 2.55 -18.13
C LYS A 12 -15.01 3.23 -17.16
N VAL A 13 -13.82 2.66 -17.04
CA VAL A 13 -12.59 3.44 -16.83
C VAL A 13 -11.70 3.05 -18.01
N ARG A 14 -11.21 4.01 -18.79
CA ARG A 14 -10.26 3.73 -19.88
C ARG A 14 -8.90 3.44 -19.24
N PHE A 15 -8.51 2.16 -19.24
CA PHE A 15 -7.13 1.75 -19.02
C PHE A 15 -6.46 1.66 -20.40
N VAL A 16 -5.46 2.52 -20.64
CA VAL A 16 -4.65 2.48 -21.87
C VAL A 16 -3.46 1.59 -21.58
N ASP A 17 -3.30 0.50 -22.33
CA ASP A 17 -2.11 -0.35 -22.35
C ASP A 17 -1.33 -0.04 -23.63
N GLU A 18 -0.08 0.39 -23.51
CA GLU A 18 0.85 0.59 -24.63
C GLU A 18 1.94 -0.50 -24.67
N THR A 19 1.65 -1.73 -24.22
CA THR A 19 2.54 -2.86 -24.54
C THR A 19 2.44 -3.21 -26.03
N PRO A 20 3.57 -3.48 -26.73
CA PRO A 20 3.62 -3.56 -28.20
C PRO A 20 2.87 -4.75 -28.84
N TYR A 21 2.07 -5.48 -28.06
CA TYR A 21 1.26 -6.62 -28.52
C TYR A 21 -0.24 -6.48 -28.24
N VAL A 22 -0.70 -5.40 -27.61
CA VAL A 22 -2.13 -5.15 -27.39
C VAL A 22 -2.46 -3.74 -27.89
N ALA A 23 -2.93 -3.65 -29.13
CA ALA A 23 -3.51 -2.41 -29.66
C ALA A 23 -4.75 -2.03 -28.84
N GLU A 24 -5.04 -0.73 -28.79
CA GLU A 24 -6.19 -0.06 -28.14
C GLU A 24 -7.48 -0.91 -28.10
N GLU A 25 -7.68 -1.74 -27.08
CA GLU A 25 -8.87 -2.61 -27.00
C GLU A 25 -9.43 -2.70 -25.58
N SER A 26 -10.70 -2.37 -25.45
CA SER A 26 -11.54 -2.60 -24.28
C SER A 26 -11.77 -4.10 -24.07
N TYR A 27 -11.48 -4.62 -22.87
CA TYR A 27 -11.80 -6.00 -22.49
C TYR A 27 -13.29 -6.29 -22.75
N PRO A 28 -13.66 -7.39 -23.45
CA PRO A 28 -15.04 -7.68 -23.82
C PRO A 28 -15.98 -8.02 -22.65
N PHE A 29 -15.48 -8.03 -21.43
CA PHE A 29 -16.30 -8.04 -20.20
C PHE A 29 -16.90 -6.67 -19.87
N ILE A 30 -16.66 -5.63 -20.68
CA ILE A 30 -16.93 -4.24 -20.34
C ILE A 30 -17.50 -3.47 -21.54
N PRO A 31 -18.83 -3.21 -21.59
CA PRO A 31 -19.46 -2.34 -22.58
C PRO A 31 -19.41 -0.86 -22.16
N ASP A 32 -19.35 0.02 -23.17
CA ASP A 32 -19.20 1.48 -23.09
C ASP A 32 -20.42 2.26 -22.50
N PRO A 33 -20.32 3.08 -21.41
CA PRO A 33 -21.41 3.97 -20.96
C PRO A 33 -21.24 5.48 -21.20
N VAL A 34 -22.36 6.19 -21.01
CA VAL A 34 -22.56 7.64 -20.83
C VAL A 34 -23.46 7.80 -19.60
N PHE A 35 -23.05 8.59 -18.60
CA PHE A 35 -23.88 9.00 -17.45
C PHE A 35 -23.43 10.34 -16.85
N HIS A 36 -24.39 11.07 -16.25
CA HIS A 36 -24.20 12.46 -15.81
C HIS A 36 -24.58 12.74 -14.33
N SER A 37 -25.24 11.83 -13.57
CA SER A 37 -25.55 12.05 -12.13
C SER A 37 -26.03 10.79 -11.35
N LEU A 38 -26.16 10.86 -10.02
CA LEU A 38 -26.61 9.76 -9.14
C LEU A 38 -28.12 9.49 -9.11
N ASP A 39 -28.94 10.36 -9.69
CA ASP A 39 -30.36 10.05 -9.92
C ASP A 39 -30.53 8.83 -10.85
N ASP A 40 -29.51 8.53 -11.67
CA ASP A 40 -29.47 7.35 -12.52
C ASP A 40 -29.33 6.05 -11.71
N VAL A 41 -28.81 6.04 -10.47
CA VAL A 41 -28.57 4.81 -9.66
C VAL A 41 -29.80 4.33 -8.89
N ALA A 42 -30.85 5.15 -8.75
CA ALA A 42 -32.02 4.88 -7.93
C ALA A 42 -32.90 3.70 -8.39
N VAL A 43 -32.65 3.12 -9.57
CA VAL A 43 -33.44 2.01 -10.15
C VAL A 43 -33.15 0.66 -9.48
N LEU A 44 -32.05 0.51 -8.73
CA LEU A 44 -31.68 -0.75 -8.07
C LEU A 44 -32.61 -1.17 -6.91
N ARG A 45 -33.51 -0.29 -6.44
CA ARG A 45 -34.40 -0.56 -5.29
C ARG A 45 -35.84 -1.00 -5.62
N ASN A 46 -36.32 -0.81 -6.85
CA ASN A 46 -37.76 -0.96 -7.15
C ASN A 46 -38.06 -1.97 -8.28
N GLY A 47 -38.56 -3.16 -7.90
CA GLY A 47 -39.26 -4.07 -8.82
C GLY A 47 -40.58 -3.47 -9.35
N PRO A 48 -41.13 -3.96 -10.48
CA PRO A 48 -42.18 -3.25 -11.22
C PRO A 48 -43.53 -3.29 -10.50
N ARG A 49 -44.19 -2.13 -10.40
CA ARG A 49 -45.65 -2.02 -10.24
C ARG A 49 -46.28 -1.79 -11.62
N GLY A 50 -47.27 -2.61 -11.96
CA GLY A 50 -47.98 -2.57 -13.24
C GLY A 50 -48.80 -1.29 -13.45
N GLY A 51 -49.01 -0.94 -14.73
CA GLY A 51 -49.91 0.12 -15.16
C GLY A 51 -49.60 0.56 -16.59
N GLY A 52 -50.54 0.37 -17.51
CA GLY A 52 -50.33 0.52 -18.95
C GLY A 52 -50.65 1.91 -19.54
N GLY A 53 -50.44 1.97 -20.86
CA GLY A 53 -51.06 2.96 -21.76
C GLY A 53 -50.15 4.09 -22.24
N GLY A 54 -50.04 4.26 -23.58
CA GLY A 54 -49.64 5.51 -24.21
C GLY A 54 -48.55 5.40 -25.26
N MET A 55 -48.93 5.01 -26.48
CA MET A 55 -48.07 4.98 -27.68
C MET A 55 -48.00 6.39 -28.29
N ALA A 56 -46.80 6.94 -28.50
CA ALA A 56 -46.58 8.10 -29.35
C ALA A 56 -45.41 7.83 -30.30
N ARG A 57 -45.66 8.08 -31.59
CA ARG A 57 -44.79 7.76 -32.74
C ARG A 57 -43.76 8.86 -33.03
N SER A 58 -42.70 8.44 -33.74
CA SER A 58 -41.95 9.15 -34.81
C SER A 58 -40.63 9.86 -34.42
N PRO A 59 -39.63 9.98 -35.34
CA PRO A 59 -39.35 9.21 -36.56
C PRO A 59 -37.94 8.58 -36.61
N ALA A 60 -37.82 7.60 -37.50
CA ALA A 60 -36.58 7.08 -38.04
C ALA A 60 -35.74 8.18 -38.75
N CYS A 61 -34.42 8.12 -38.59
CA CYS A 61 -33.48 8.73 -39.52
C CYS A 61 -32.61 7.62 -40.10
N SER A 62 -32.88 7.31 -41.35
CA SER A 62 -32.04 6.53 -42.27
C SER A 62 -30.72 7.24 -42.51
N LEU A 63 -29.62 6.48 -42.61
CA LEU A 63 -28.49 6.88 -43.44
C LEU A 63 -27.82 5.64 -44.05
N ASP A 64 -28.36 5.23 -45.20
CA ASP A 64 -27.58 4.57 -46.25
C ASP A 64 -26.68 5.63 -46.90
N MET A 65 -25.39 5.31 -47.05
CA MET A 65 -24.49 5.62 -48.18
C MET A 65 -23.05 5.80 -47.70
N ALA A 66 -22.19 4.83 -48.02
CA ALA A 66 -20.91 5.06 -48.71
C ALA A 66 -20.13 3.74 -48.85
N LEU A 67 -20.56 2.90 -49.80
CA LEU A 67 -19.68 1.94 -50.46
C LEU A 67 -18.98 2.69 -51.60
N GLN A 68 -17.65 2.78 -51.56
CA GLN A 68 -16.76 2.68 -52.73
C GLN A 68 -15.32 3.03 -52.34
N ARG A 69 -14.48 2.00 -52.17
CA ARG A 69 -13.08 1.96 -52.64
C ARG A 69 -12.59 0.51 -52.52
N GLY A 70 -12.25 -0.07 -53.66
CA GLY A 70 -11.93 -1.48 -53.82
C GLY A 70 -10.63 -1.89 -53.12
N MET A 71 -10.64 -3.12 -52.61
CA MET A 71 -9.47 -3.88 -52.18
C MET A 71 -9.23 -4.99 -53.22
N PRO A 72 -7.97 -5.28 -53.62
CA PRO A 72 -7.67 -6.41 -54.50
C PRO A 72 -7.57 -7.74 -53.73
N ASP A 73 -7.82 -8.79 -54.50
CA ASP A 73 -7.86 -10.24 -54.23
C ASP A 73 -6.71 -10.81 -53.35
N PRO A 74 -6.95 -11.68 -52.35
CA PRO A 74 -5.91 -12.31 -51.56
C PRO A 74 -5.55 -13.69 -52.14
N ALA A 75 -4.62 -13.72 -53.08
CA ALA A 75 -3.91 -14.95 -53.45
C ALA A 75 -2.40 -14.76 -53.23
N GLU A 76 -1.82 -15.73 -52.52
CA GLU A 76 -0.38 -16.03 -52.39
C GLU A 76 0.49 -15.06 -51.58
N ARG A 77 0.75 -15.43 -50.30
CA ARG A 77 2.06 -15.19 -49.67
C ARG A 77 2.51 -16.42 -48.86
N PRO A 78 3.77 -16.85 -48.99
CA PRO A 78 4.30 -18.06 -48.36
C PRO A 78 4.55 -17.88 -46.86
N LEU A 79 4.40 -18.98 -46.12
CA LEU A 79 4.69 -19.14 -44.69
C LEU A 79 6.13 -18.69 -44.38
N CYS A 80 6.26 -17.66 -43.53
CA CYS A 80 7.56 -17.22 -43.01
C CYS A 80 8.09 -18.26 -42.01
N SER A 81 9.33 -18.71 -42.24
CA SER A 81 10.12 -19.52 -41.31
C SER A 81 10.38 -18.79 -39.97
N PRO A 82 10.49 -19.51 -38.84
CA PRO A 82 10.67 -18.89 -37.53
C PRO A 82 12.05 -18.21 -37.39
N PRO A 83 12.17 -17.11 -36.65
CA PRO A 83 13.46 -16.49 -36.36
C PRO A 83 14.28 -17.37 -35.41
N GLU A 84 15.60 -17.43 -35.65
CA GLU A 84 16.55 -18.12 -34.78
C GLU A 84 16.60 -17.45 -33.39
N GLY A 85 16.34 -18.22 -32.33
CA GLY A 85 16.58 -17.79 -30.95
C GLY A 85 15.59 -18.23 -29.88
N SER A 86 14.39 -18.73 -30.23
CA SER A 86 13.40 -19.14 -29.20
C SER A 86 13.58 -20.60 -28.78
N ARG A 87 14.38 -20.83 -27.72
CA ARG A 87 14.38 -22.12 -27.00
C ARG A 87 13.27 -22.12 -25.96
N LEU A 88 12.09 -22.64 -26.29
CA LEU A 88 11.16 -23.13 -25.27
C LEU A 88 11.80 -24.37 -24.62
N LEU A 89 12.24 -24.22 -23.38
CA LEU A 89 12.77 -25.30 -22.54
C LEU A 89 11.65 -26.30 -22.21
N LEU A 90 11.48 -27.31 -23.07
CA LEU A 90 10.74 -28.52 -22.73
C LEU A 90 11.63 -29.36 -21.80
N HIS A 91 11.42 -29.24 -20.49
CA HIS A 91 11.94 -30.21 -19.53
C HIS A 91 11.30 -31.58 -19.83
N SER A 92 12.16 -32.59 -20.00
CA SER A 92 11.80 -33.98 -20.27
C SER A 92 10.92 -34.55 -19.16
N LEU A 93 9.69 -34.93 -19.49
CA LEU A 93 8.83 -35.69 -18.59
C LEU A 93 9.26 -37.17 -18.62
N SER A 94 9.63 -37.67 -17.45
CA SER A 94 9.89 -39.09 -17.20
C SER A 94 8.65 -39.92 -17.47
N SER A 95 8.81 -40.93 -18.32
CA SER A 95 7.79 -41.90 -18.70
C SER A 95 7.32 -42.75 -17.52
N SER A 96 6.03 -42.68 -17.20
CA SER A 96 5.32 -43.79 -16.57
C SER A 96 4.04 -44.08 -17.36
N SER A 97 3.84 -45.37 -17.62
CA SER A 97 2.95 -45.95 -18.61
C SER A 97 1.48 -45.91 -18.22
N THR A 98 0.64 -45.31 -19.04
CA THR A 98 -0.70 -45.83 -19.41
C THR A 98 -1.07 -45.26 -20.79
N ALA A 99 -1.45 -46.15 -21.71
CA ALA A 99 -1.80 -45.79 -23.08
C ALA A 99 -3.15 -45.05 -23.11
N HIS A 100 -3.13 -43.72 -23.26
CA HIS A 100 -4.31 -42.91 -23.55
C HIS A 100 -4.05 -42.03 -24.78
N CYS A 101 -5.08 -41.92 -25.62
CA CYS A 101 -5.10 -41.30 -26.94
C CYS A 101 -4.53 -39.86 -26.93
N VAL A 102 -3.26 -39.71 -27.33
CA VAL A 102 -2.63 -38.40 -27.48
C VAL A 102 -3.09 -37.80 -28.81
N ALA A 103 -3.88 -36.73 -28.74
CA ALA A 103 -4.45 -36.06 -29.92
C ALA A 103 -3.52 -35.01 -30.56
N PHE A 104 -2.27 -34.95 -30.11
CA PHE A 104 -1.25 -34.02 -30.60
C PHE A 104 -0.19 -34.77 -31.44
N PRO A 105 0.38 -34.13 -32.48
CA PRO A 105 0.15 -32.74 -32.92
C PRO A 105 -1.23 -32.54 -33.57
N LEU A 106 -1.79 -31.33 -33.40
CA LEU A 106 -3.02 -30.93 -34.10
C LEU A 106 -2.78 -30.95 -35.61
N ARG A 107 -3.67 -31.61 -36.36
CA ARG A 107 -3.55 -31.79 -37.81
C ARG A 107 -4.45 -30.85 -38.60
N ASP A 108 -5.51 -30.35 -37.97
CA ASP A 108 -6.41 -29.36 -38.55
C ASP A 108 -5.79 -27.96 -38.41
N PRO A 109 -5.54 -27.24 -39.52
CA PRO A 109 -5.04 -25.85 -39.49
C PRO A 109 -5.92 -24.90 -38.67
N ASP A 110 -7.24 -25.09 -38.69
CA ASP A 110 -8.18 -24.24 -37.97
C ASP A 110 -8.07 -24.49 -36.46
N GLU A 111 -8.01 -25.74 -36.02
CA GLU A 111 -7.80 -26.08 -34.61
C GLU A 111 -6.45 -25.57 -34.09
N ALA A 112 -5.40 -25.64 -34.91
CA ALA A 112 -4.09 -25.09 -34.57
C ALA A 112 -4.15 -23.56 -34.41
N ARG A 113 -4.89 -22.86 -35.28
CA ARG A 113 -5.12 -21.42 -35.18
C ARG A 113 -5.91 -21.06 -33.92
N LEU A 114 -6.95 -21.82 -33.57
CA LEU A 114 -7.74 -21.62 -32.35
C LEU A 114 -6.90 -21.83 -31.09
N MET A 115 -6.09 -22.89 -31.03
CA MET A 115 -5.18 -23.13 -29.90
C MET A 115 -4.17 -22.00 -29.75
N LYS A 116 -3.58 -21.55 -30.86
CA LYS A 116 -2.64 -20.43 -30.87
C LYS A 116 -3.28 -19.15 -30.36
N TYR A 117 -4.49 -18.84 -30.85
CA TYR A 117 -5.24 -17.66 -30.42
C TYR A 117 -5.55 -17.68 -28.91
N TYR A 118 -5.91 -18.85 -28.37
CA TYR A 118 -6.09 -19.00 -26.93
C TYR A 118 -4.82 -18.69 -26.14
N LEU A 119 -3.68 -19.24 -26.57
CA LEU A 119 -2.38 -19.08 -25.91
C LEU A 119 -1.84 -17.65 -25.94
N GLU A 120 -2.04 -16.95 -27.05
CA GLU A 120 -1.50 -15.59 -27.24
C GLU A 120 -2.39 -14.52 -26.61
N TYR A 121 -3.70 -14.78 -26.48
CA TYR A 121 -4.67 -13.74 -26.13
C TYR A 121 -5.64 -14.16 -25.01
N MET A 122 -6.44 -15.21 -25.23
CA MET A 122 -7.58 -15.51 -24.34
C MET A 122 -7.16 -15.95 -22.93
N CYS A 123 -6.05 -16.66 -22.78
CA CYS A 123 -5.60 -17.19 -21.49
C CYS A 123 -5.40 -16.09 -20.43
N ASN A 124 -4.98 -14.89 -20.85
CA ASN A 124 -4.74 -13.75 -19.97
C ASN A 124 -5.99 -13.26 -19.23
N TRP A 125 -7.18 -13.50 -19.78
CA TRP A 125 -8.44 -13.11 -19.14
C TRP A 125 -8.74 -13.92 -17.87
N PHE A 126 -8.20 -15.13 -17.80
CA PHE A 126 -8.42 -16.06 -16.70
C PHE A 126 -7.36 -15.88 -15.60
N ASP A 127 -6.14 -15.54 -15.99
CA ASP A 127 -4.97 -15.45 -15.09
C ASP A 127 -4.79 -14.05 -14.44
N LEU A 128 -5.76 -13.14 -14.53
CA LEU A 128 -5.68 -11.75 -14.02
C LEU A 128 -5.29 -11.64 -12.54
N CYS A 129 -5.67 -12.62 -11.72
CA CYS A 129 -5.37 -12.68 -10.29
C CYS A 129 -4.65 -14.00 -9.92
N ASP A 130 -3.89 -14.57 -10.87
CA ASP A 130 -3.12 -15.80 -10.67
C ASP A 130 -1.69 -15.63 -11.20
N VAL A 131 -0.75 -15.39 -10.29
CA VAL A 131 0.68 -15.27 -10.61
C VAL A 131 1.26 -16.55 -11.23
N SER A 132 0.66 -17.71 -10.95
CA SER A 132 1.11 -19.00 -11.47
C SER A 132 0.65 -19.27 -12.90
N ARG A 133 -0.26 -18.44 -13.43
CA ARG A 133 -0.78 -18.47 -14.80
C ARG A 133 -1.27 -19.86 -15.21
N GLN A 134 -2.17 -20.45 -14.42
CA GLN A 134 -2.62 -21.83 -14.63
C GLN A 134 -3.37 -22.00 -15.96
N PHE A 135 -4.14 -20.99 -16.41
CA PHE A 135 -4.88 -21.08 -17.68
C PHE A 135 -3.99 -20.89 -18.91
N ALA A 136 -2.89 -20.16 -18.82
CA ALA A 136 -1.90 -20.05 -19.89
C ALA A 136 -0.94 -21.27 -19.92
N LEU A 137 -0.53 -21.78 -18.76
CA LEU A 137 0.57 -22.75 -18.69
C LEU A 137 0.12 -24.21 -18.49
N LYS A 138 -0.97 -24.48 -17.76
CA LYS A 138 -1.40 -25.85 -17.43
C LYS A 138 -2.61 -26.32 -18.23
N VAL A 139 -3.59 -25.45 -18.47
CA VAL A 139 -4.81 -25.79 -19.23
C VAL A 139 -4.50 -26.31 -20.65
N PRO A 140 -3.63 -25.66 -21.45
CA PRO A 140 -3.27 -26.16 -22.79
C PRO A 140 -2.55 -27.51 -22.75
N LEU A 141 -1.70 -27.74 -21.74
CA LEU A 141 -1.02 -29.01 -21.56
C LEU A 141 -2.02 -30.13 -21.23
N ARG A 142 -2.99 -29.85 -20.36
CA ARG A 142 -4.06 -30.79 -19.99
C ARG A 142 -5.04 -31.03 -21.13
N ALA A 143 -5.25 -30.06 -22.02
CA ALA A 143 -6.06 -30.22 -23.24
C ALA A 143 -5.48 -31.24 -24.22
N MET A 144 -4.19 -31.61 -24.11
CA MET A 144 -3.60 -32.68 -24.91
C MET A 144 -4.19 -34.06 -24.59
N SER A 145 -4.58 -34.28 -23.33
CA SER A 145 -5.14 -35.54 -22.84
C SER A 145 -6.63 -35.45 -22.49
N SER A 146 -7.19 -34.24 -22.34
CA SER A 146 -8.61 -33.99 -22.05
C SER A 146 -9.36 -33.43 -23.26
N PRO A 147 -10.17 -34.25 -23.97
CA PRO A 147 -10.97 -33.78 -25.09
C PRO A 147 -11.97 -32.68 -24.70
N THR A 148 -12.60 -32.76 -23.52
CA THR A 148 -13.53 -31.74 -23.02
C THR A 148 -12.86 -30.38 -22.93
N LEU A 149 -11.67 -30.32 -22.32
CA LEU A 149 -10.95 -29.07 -22.12
C LEU A 149 -10.45 -28.50 -23.46
N ARG A 150 -9.98 -29.36 -24.36
CA ARG A 150 -9.58 -28.97 -25.72
C ARG A 150 -10.75 -28.36 -26.49
N ASN A 151 -11.90 -29.02 -26.50
CA ASN A 151 -13.08 -28.53 -27.20
C ASN A 151 -13.62 -27.25 -26.56
N ALA A 152 -13.49 -27.06 -25.24
CA ALA A 152 -13.89 -25.82 -24.58
C ALA A 152 -13.01 -24.64 -25.01
N ILE A 153 -11.69 -24.86 -25.12
CA ILE A 153 -10.75 -23.86 -25.68
C ILE A 153 -11.15 -23.49 -27.11
N PHE A 154 -11.44 -24.47 -27.95
CA PHE A 154 -11.84 -24.24 -29.35
C PHE A 154 -13.19 -23.54 -29.46
N ALA A 155 -14.18 -23.93 -28.66
CA ALA A 155 -15.50 -23.32 -28.63
C ALA A 155 -15.40 -21.82 -28.27
N LEU A 156 -14.66 -21.49 -27.22
CA LEU A 156 -14.45 -20.11 -26.77
C LEU A 156 -13.67 -19.28 -27.80
N SER A 157 -12.54 -19.80 -28.28
CA SER A 157 -11.66 -19.08 -29.21
C SER A 157 -12.34 -18.82 -30.56
N SER A 158 -13.05 -19.82 -31.09
CA SER A 158 -13.78 -19.68 -32.35
C SER A 158 -14.93 -18.69 -32.22
N ARG A 159 -15.60 -18.65 -31.07
CA ARG A 159 -16.65 -17.65 -30.83
C ARG A 159 -16.10 -16.24 -30.79
N HIS A 160 -15.04 -16.02 -30.01
CA HIS A 160 -14.46 -14.68 -29.92
C HIS A 160 -13.95 -14.19 -31.28
N LEU A 161 -13.30 -15.06 -32.07
CA LEU A 161 -12.87 -14.71 -33.43
C LEU A 161 -14.04 -14.49 -34.40
N SER A 162 -15.15 -15.24 -34.29
CA SER A 162 -16.31 -15.05 -35.17
C SER A 162 -17.05 -13.74 -34.88
N LEU A 163 -17.12 -13.30 -33.62
CA LEU A 163 -17.63 -11.98 -33.25
C LEU A 163 -16.83 -10.82 -33.89
N ARG A 164 -15.57 -11.07 -34.26
CA ARG A 164 -14.71 -10.12 -34.98
C ARG A 164 -14.73 -10.31 -36.50
N GLY A 165 -15.57 -11.22 -37.01
CA GLY A 165 -15.65 -11.56 -38.44
C GLY A 165 -14.44 -12.33 -38.97
N GLN A 166 -13.64 -12.96 -38.11
CA GLN A 166 -12.36 -13.59 -38.46
C GLN A 166 -12.41 -15.12 -38.51
N PHE A 167 -13.57 -15.74 -38.26
CA PHE A 167 -13.74 -17.19 -38.17
C PHE A 167 -15.19 -17.64 -38.44
N ASP A 168 -15.40 -18.93 -38.73
CA ASP A 168 -16.71 -19.56 -38.98
C ASP A 168 -17.69 -19.36 -37.80
N GLU A 169 -18.89 -18.86 -38.12
CA GLU A 169 -19.95 -18.55 -37.15
C GLU A 169 -20.47 -19.80 -36.43
N TYR A 170 -20.44 -20.97 -37.08
CA TYR A 170 -21.00 -22.22 -36.54
C TYR A 170 -19.96 -23.12 -35.85
N ALA A 171 -18.67 -22.80 -35.98
CA ALA A 171 -17.59 -23.63 -35.41
C ALA A 171 -17.70 -23.75 -33.89
N SER A 172 -18.01 -22.64 -33.21
CA SER A 172 -18.15 -22.63 -31.75
C SER A 172 -19.22 -23.60 -31.27
N THR A 173 -20.39 -23.61 -31.91
CA THR A 173 -21.51 -24.50 -31.56
C THR A 173 -21.14 -25.97 -31.70
N ARG A 174 -20.35 -26.33 -32.72
CA ARG A 174 -19.88 -27.72 -32.93
C ARG A 174 -19.02 -28.19 -31.76
N TYR A 175 -18.01 -27.40 -31.39
CA TYR A 175 -17.13 -27.74 -30.26
C TYR A 175 -17.87 -27.72 -28.92
N HIS A 176 -18.78 -26.77 -28.73
CA HIS A 176 -19.63 -26.67 -27.54
C HIS A 176 -20.50 -27.92 -27.35
N GLN A 177 -21.15 -28.42 -28.41
CA GLN A 177 -21.94 -29.66 -28.35
C GLN A 177 -21.10 -30.88 -27.94
N GLU A 178 -19.86 -30.99 -28.41
CA GLU A 178 -18.98 -32.10 -28.04
C GLU A 178 -18.54 -32.01 -26.56
N CYS A 179 -18.38 -30.80 -26.01
CA CYS A 179 -18.19 -30.63 -24.57
C CYS A 179 -19.41 -31.09 -23.77
N LEU A 180 -20.62 -30.71 -24.18
CA LEU A 180 -21.86 -31.08 -23.50
C LEU A 180 -22.09 -32.58 -23.46
N ARG A 181 -21.72 -33.31 -24.52
CA ARG A 181 -21.80 -34.77 -24.57
C ARG A 181 -21.03 -35.42 -23.42
N GLN A 182 -19.88 -34.87 -23.04
CA GLN A 182 -19.03 -35.39 -21.96
C GLN A 182 -19.41 -34.84 -20.57
N LEU A 183 -19.95 -33.62 -20.49
CA LEU A 183 -20.41 -33.04 -19.22
C LEU A 183 -21.76 -33.61 -18.77
N SER A 184 -22.63 -34.01 -19.71
CA SER A 184 -23.96 -34.58 -19.42
C SER A 184 -23.93 -35.92 -18.67
N SER A 185 -22.80 -36.63 -18.66
CA SER A 185 -22.62 -37.86 -17.87
C SER A 185 -22.25 -37.60 -16.39
N VAL A 186 -21.93 -36.36 -16.03
CA VAL A 186 -21.57 -35.99 -14.65
C VAL A 186 -22.84 -35.75 -13.84
N SER A 187 -23.08 -36.58 -12.82
CA SER A 187 -24.25 -36.47 -11.92
C SER A 187 -23.84 -35.93 -10.54
N HIS A 188 -24.81 -35.38 -9.80
CA HIS A 188 -24.59 -34.92 -8.42
C HIS A 188 -24.06 -36.07 -7.54
N GLY A 189 -22.90 -35.85 -6.90
CA GLY A 189 -22.23 -36.85 -6.06
C GLY A 189 -21.25 -37.77 -6.79
N SER A 190 -21.02 -37.60 -8.10
CA SER A 190 -19.96 -38.31 -8.82
C SER A 190 -18.56 -37.88 -8.34
N PRO A 191 -17.57 -38.80 -8.24
CA PRO A 191 -16.16 -38.43 -8.05
C PRO A 191 -15.63 -37.49 -9.14
N ASP A 192 -16.26 -37.45 -10.31
CA ASP A 192 -15.90 -36.56 -11.42
C ASP A 192 -16.02 -35.06 -11.07
N LEU A 193 -16.79 -34.70 -10.02
CA LEU A 193 -16.87 -33.33 -9.51
C LEU A 193 -15.55 -32.83 -8.88
N LEU A 194 -14.62 -33.75 -8.60
CA LEU A 194 -13.27 -33.45 -8.16
C LEU A 194 -12.26 -33.35 -9.32
N ASP A 195 -12.69 -33.54 -10.58
CA ASP A 195 -11.81 -33.37 -11.75
C ASP A 195 -11.60 -31.88 -12.08
N ASP A 196 -10.35 -31.43 -11.95
CA ASP A 196 -9.96 -30.06 -12.25
C ASP A 196 -10.10 -29.70 -13.74
N ASN A 197 -9.97 -30.69 -14.65
CA ASN A 197 -10.11 -30.46 -16.07
C ASN A 197 -11.57 -30.15 -16.44
N LEU A 198 -12.52 -30.82 -15.81
CA LEU A 198 -13.95 -30.57 -16.02
C LEU A 198 -14.38 -29.23 -15.42
N LEU A 199 -13.85 -28.86 -14.25
CA LEU A 199 -14.07 -27.54 -13.68
C LEU A 199 -13.51 -26.45 -14.61
N ALA A 200 -12.26 -26.56 -15.05
CA ALA A 200 -11.66 -25.58 -15.97
C ALA A 200 -12.41 -25.48 -17.30
N ALA A 201 -12.86 -26.61 -17.87
CA ALA A 201 -13.69 -26.61 -19.07
C ALA A 201 -15.03 -25.88 -18.82
N THR A 202 -15.67 -26.11 -17.69
CA THR A 202 -16.93 -25.44 -17.31
C THR A 202 -16.75 -23.93 -17.19
N ILE A 203 -15.61 -23.47 -16.64
CA ILE A 203 -15.26 -22.03 -16.60
C ILE A 203 -15.16 -21.42 -17.99
N LEU A 204 -14.43 -22.08 -18.91
CA LEU A 204 -14.29 -21.61 -20.29
C LEU A 204 -15.65 -21.56 -21.02
N LEU A 205 -16.50 -22.57 -20.82
CA LEU A 205 -17.85 -22.61 -21.40
C LEU A 205 -18.76 -21.55 -20.79
N ARG A 206 -18.59 -21.20 -19.51
CA ARG A 206 -19.34 -20.09 -18.92
C ARG A 206 -18.93 -18.75 -19.53
N THR A 207 -17.64 -18.52 -19.75
CA THR A 207 -17.18 -17.32 -20.47
C THR A 207 -17.72 -17.27 -21.89
N LEU A 208 -17.85 -18.42 -22.55
CA LEU A 208 -18.51 -18.51 -23.86
C LEU A 208 -19.98 -18.05 -23.79
N GLU A 209 -20.74 -18.51 -22.79
CA GLU A 209 -22.13 -18.04 -22.57
C GLU A 209 -22.18 -16.52 -22.34
N GLU A 210 -21.25 -15.97 -21.57
CA GLU A 210 -21.15 -14.53 -21.29
C GLU A 210 -20.93 -13.71 -22.57
N LEU A 211 -20.13 -14.21 -23.52
CA LEU A 211 -19.94 -13.60 -24.84
C LEU A 211 -21.22 -13.63 -25.70
N ASP A 212 -22.15 -14.55 -25.43
CA ASP A 212 -23.40 -14.72 -26.18
C ASP A 212 -24.57 -13.88 -25.64
N VAL A 213 -24.49 -13.40 -24.39
CA VAL A 213 -25.54 -12.59 -23.75
C VAL A 213 -25.97 -11.37 -24.60
N PRO A 214 -25.06 -10.58 -25.21
CA PRO A 214 -25.43 -9.44 -26.04
C PRO A 214 -26.24 -9.81 -27.30
N LEU A 215 -26.13 -11.05 -27.78
CA LEU A 215 -26.75 -11.53 -29.02
C LEU A 215 -28.13 -12.17 -28.79
N LEU A 216 -28.28 -12.93 -27.71
CA LEU A 216 -29.49 -13.71 -27.43
C LEU A 216 -30.49 -12.97 -26.53
N GLY A 217 -30.06 -11.89 -25.87
CA GLY A 217 -30.90 -11.02 -25.05
C GLY A 217 -31.31 -11.59 -23.69
N ASN A 218 -31.00 -12.87 -23.41
CA ASN A 218 -31.20 -13.55 -22.14
C ASN A 218 -29.98 -14.45 -21.83
N ASP A 219 -29.55 -14.47 -20.57
CA ASP A 219 -28.57 -15.42 -20.04
C ASP A 219 -29.30 -16.70 -19.60
N TYR A 220 -28.84 -17.85 -20.08
CA TYR A 220 -29.46 -19.15 -19.79
C TYR A 220 -28.99 -19.77 -18.47
N GLU A 221 -27.96 -19.22 -17.81
CA GLU A 221 -27.35 -19.69 -16.56
C GLU A 221 -27.02 -21.21 -16.52
N SER A 222 -26.93 -21.87 -17.69
CA SER A 222 -26.84 -23.33 -17.78
C SER A 222 -25.53 -23.85 -17.17
N HIS A 223 -24.40 -23.23 -17.51
CA HIS A 223 -23.10 -23.60 -16.93
C HIS A 223 -22.83 -22.99 -15.56
N LEU A 224 -23.60 -21.97 -15.16
CA LEU A 224 -23.50 -21.37 -13.83
C LEU A 224 -23.92 -22.35 -12.72
N LEU A 225 -24.97 -23.14 -12.97
CA LEU A 225 -25.36 -24.26 -12.10
C LEU A 225 -24.23 -25.30 -12.03
N GLY A 226 -23.55 -25.58 -13.14
CA GLY A 226 -22.39 -26.48 -13.18
C GLY A 226 -21.24 -25.98 -12.30
N ILE A 227 -20.83 -24.71 -12.46
CA ILE A 227 -19.77 -24.07 -11.67
C ILE A 227 -20.04 -24.21 -10.17
N GLN A 228 -21.27 -23.88 -9.75
CA GLN A 228 -21.67 -23.94 -8.34
C GLN A 228 -21.51 -25.34 -7.77
N VAL A 229 -21.89 -26.38 -8.52
CA VAL A 229 -21.73 -27.77 -8.08
C VAL A 229 -20.25 -28.13 -7.93
N PHE A 230 -19.39 -27.81 -8.90
CA PHE A 230 -17.96 -28.10 -8.80
C PHE A 230 -17.27 -27.36 -7.65
N MET A 231 -17.63 -26.09 -7.40
CA MET A 231 -17.00 -25.26 -6.38
C MET A 231 -17.48 -25.59 -4.97
N ASN A 232 -18.76 -25.93 -4.80
CA ASN A 232 -19.33 -26.27 -3.49
C ASN A 232 -19.04 -27.71 -3.03
N THR A 233 -18.59 -28.60 -3.93
CA THR A 233 -18.29 -30.01 -3.60
C THR A 233 -17.02 -30.17 -2.74
N HIS A 234 -16.13 -29.17 -2.70
CA HIS A 234 -14.94 -29.20 -1.85
C HIS A 234 -15.27 -28.76 -0.42
N GLY A 235 -15.07 -29.67 0.54
CA GLY A 235 -15.22 -29.36 1.97
C GLY A 235 -14.19 -28.33 2.47
N PRO A 236 -14.48 -27.59 3.56
CA PRO A 236 -13.61 -26.51 4.08
C PRO A 236 -12.17 -26.96 4.39
N ALA A 237 -11.98 -28.24 4.75
CA ALA A 237 -10.70 -28.81 5.21
C ALA A 237 -9.88 -29.54 4.13
N ALA A 238 -10.35 -29.62 2.87
CA ALA A 238 -9.65 -30.33 1.80
C ALA A 238 -8.61 -29.43 1.11
N VAL A 239 -7.41 -29.95 0.84
CA VAL A 239 -6.36 -29.22 0.10
C VAL A 239 -6.71 -29.19 -1.39
N ALA A 240 -7.08 -28.02 -1.90
CA ALA A 240 -7.36 -27.81 -3.32
C ALA A 240 -6.06 -27.77 -4.16
N SER A 241 -6.11 -28.30 -5.38
CA SER A 241 -5.02 -28.16 -6.36
C SER A 241 -4.91 -26.72 -6.86
N ASP A 242 -3.76 -26.35 -7.43
CA ASP A 242 -3.55 -24.97 -7.88
C ASP A 242 -4.44 -24.60 -9.08
N LEU A 243 -4.71 -25.53 -10.00
CA LEU A 243 -5.65 -25.30 -11.09
C LEU A 243 -7.08 -25.10 -10.57
N ARG A 244 -7.48 -25.81 -9.50
CA ARG A 244 -8.78 -25.61 -8.87
C ARG A 244 -8.90 -24.26 -8.18
N LYS A 245 -7.85 -23.81 -7.48
CA LYS A 245 -7.79 -22.45 -6.90
C LYS A 245 -7.91 -21.38 -7.98
N ALA A 246 -7.15 -21.50 -9.07
CA ALA A 246 -7.23 -20.56 -10.20
C ALA A 246 -8.64 -20.55 -10.82
N SER A 247 -9.23 -21.73 -11.04
CA SER A 247 -10.60 -21.87 -11.55
C SER A 247 -11.63 -21.28 -10.59
N TYR A 248 -11.44 -21.43 -9.28
CA TYR A 248 -12.28 -20.82 -8.24
C TYR A 248 -12.30 -19.30 -8.36
N TRP A 249 -11.13 -18.67 -8.46
CA TRP A 249 -11.05 -17.21 -8.55
C TRP A 249 -11.70 -16.65 -9.81
N VAL A 250 -11.58 -17.34 -10.95
CA VAL A 250 -12.33 -16.96 -12.16
C VAL A 250 -13.83 -17.07 -11.92
N GLY A 251 -14.30 -18.23 -11.44
CA GLY A 251 -15.73 -18.44 -11.26
C GLY A 251 -16.35 -17.56 -10.19
N LEU A 252 -15.61 -17.16 -9.15
CA LEU A 252 -16.08 -16.19 -8.16
C LEU A 252 -16.31 -14.81 -8.81
N ARG A 253 -15.43 -14.34 -9.70
CA ARG A 253 -15.64 -13.09 -10.44
C ARG A 253 -16.86 -13.17 -11.38
N GLN A 254 -17.03 -14.30 -12.05
CA GLN A 254 -18.23 -14.56 -12.87
C GLN A 254 -19.50 -14.56 -12.01
N GLU A 255 -19.46 -15.21 -10.86
CA GLU A 255 -20.58 -15.29 -9.92
C GLU A 255 -20.93 -13.92 -9.31
N VAL A 256 -19.95 -13.08 -8.96
CA VAL A 256 -20.20 -11.70 -8.50
C VAL A 256 -20.95 -10.92 -9.58
N THR A 257 -20.48 -10.98 -10.81
CA THR A 257 -21.11 -10.31 -11.97
C THR A 257 -22.54 -10.79 -12.19
N MET A 258 -22.77 -12.10 -12.07
CA MET A 258 -24.08 -12.70 -12.25
C MET A 258 -25.05 -12.44 -11.10
N ALA A 259 -24.58 -12.54 -9.86
CA ALA A 259 -25.36 -12.21 -8.68
C ALA A 259 -25.87 -10.77 -8.73
N LEU A 260 -25.03 -9.85 -9.22
CA LEU A 260 -25.41 -8.46 -9.45
C LEU A 260 -26.43 -8.28 -10.57
N SER A 261 -26.20 -8.92 -11.72
CA SER A 261 -27.08 -8.81 -12.88
C SER A 261 -28.47 -9.39 -12.60
N SER A 262 -28.53 -10.48 -11.84
CA SER A 262 -29.77 -11.18 -11.47
C SER A 262 -30.33 -10.75 -10.11
N GLN A 263 -29.71 -9.78 -9.41
CA GLN A 263 -30.09 -9.29 -8.07
C GLN A 263 -30.36 -10.41 -7.06
N ARG A 264 -29.42 -11.34 -6.96
CA ARG A 264 -29.54 -12.55 -6.14
C ARG A 264 -28.32 -12.73 -5.22
N PRO A 265 -28.41 -13.51 -4.14
CA PRO A 265 -27.25 -13.81 -3.30
C PRO A 265 -26.21 -14.65 -4.06
N ILE A 266 -24.99 -14.67 -3.52
CA ILE A 266 -23.87 -15.50 -3.99
C ILE A 266 -24.20 -16.97 -3.69
N LYS A 267 -24.04 -17.84 -4.70
CA LYS A 267 -24.34 -19.28 -4.61
C LYS A 267 -23.09 -20.15 -4.42
N ILE A 268 -21.90 -19.56 -4.50
CA ILE A 268 -20.62 -20.24 -4.29
C ILE A 268 -20.17 -20.05 -2.84
N SER A 269 -19.61 -21.10 -2.25
CA SER A 269 -19.04 -21.05 -0.90
C SER A 269 -17.86 -20.09 -0.83
N LEU A 270 -17.86 -19.20 0.17
CA LEU A 270 -16.75 -18.29 0.51
C LEU A 270 -15.88 -18.81 1.67
N CYS A 271 -16.14 -20.03 2.15
CA CYS A 271 -15.55 -20.60 3.37
C CYS A 271 -14.41 -21.60 3.09
N HIS A 272 -13.67 -21.46 2.00
CA HIS A 272 -12.55 -22.35 1.68
C HIS A 272 -11.28 -21.98 2.46
N SER A 273 -10.52 -22.98 2.91
CA SER A 273 -9.30 -22.79 3.72
C SER A 273 -8.18 -22.01 3.03
N PHE A 274 -8.17 -21.95 1.69
CA PHE A 274 -7.18 -21.16 0.93
C PHE A 274 -7.58 -19.69 0.74
N ILE A 275 -8.78 -19.30 1.16
CA ILE A 275 -9.23 -17.91 1.11
C ILE A 275 -8.62 -17.17 2.29
N ASP A 276 -7.78 -16.19 1.98
CA ASP A 276 -7.23 -15.26 2.94
C ASP A 276 -8.02 -13.95 2.89
N GLN A 277 -8.52 -13.50 4.04
CA GLN A 277 -9.16 -12.20 4.22
C GLN A 277 -8.34 -11.28 5.14
N SER A 278 -7.15 -11.68 5.58
CA SER A 278 -6.30 -10.84 6.42
C SER A 278 -5.80 -9.60 5.66
N LEU A 279 -5.29 -8.61 6.40
CA LEU A 279 -4.67 -7.40 5.85
C LEU A 279 -3.15 -7.41 6.01
N THR A 280 -2.55 -8.59 6.14
CA THR A 280 -1.10 -8.76 6.24
C THR A 280 -0.43 -8.51 4.88
N GLU A 281 0.86 -8.16 4.90
CA GLU A 281 1.63 -7.97 3.67
C GLU A 281 1.59 -9.23 2.78
N ALA A 282 1.31 -9.04 1.48
CA ALA A 282 1.13 -10.10 0.49
C ALA A 282 1.30 -9.55 -0.92
N SER A 283 1.35 -10.43 -1.93
CA SER A 283 1.44 -10.07 -3.35
C SER A 283 0.16 -9.41 -3.90
N ASP A 284 0.27 -8.65 -4.99
CA ASP A 284 -0.85 -7.93 -5.61
C ASP A 284 -2.03 -8.83 -5.98
N ASP A 285 -1.77 -10.05 -6.44
CA ASP A 285 -2.81 -11.03 -6.77
C ASP A 285 -3.56 -11.52 -5.53
N MET A 286 -2.88 -11.65 -4.38
CA MET A 286 -3.53 -11.97 -3.11
C MET A 286 -4.39 -10.80 -2.61
N TRP A 287 -3.88 -9.57 -2.72
CA TRP A 287 -4.67 -8.36 -2.43
C TRP A 287 -5.90 -8.24 -3.32
N ALA A 288 -5.79 -8.61 -4.60
CA ALA A 288 -6.91 -8.69 -5.52
C ALA A 288 -7.94 -9.73 -5.10
N ASN A 289 -7.50 -10.94 -4.76
CA ASN A 289 -8.39 -12.00 -4.31
C ASN A 289 -9.13 -11.62 -3.02
N ARG A 290 -8.45 -10.97 -2.05
CA ARG A 290 -9.06 -10.46 -0.81
C ARG A 290 -10.25 -9.51 -1.08
N ILE A 291 -10.06 -8.53 -1.96
CA ILE A 291 -11.13 -7.56 -2.26
C ILE A 291 -12.24 -8.15 -3.14
N ILE A 292 -11.94 -9.13 -3.99
CA ILE A 292 -12.97 -9.88 -4.73
C ILE A 292 -13.87 -10.64 -3.76
N VAL A 293 -13.31 -11.31 -2.75
CA VAL A 293 -14.11 -12.00 -1.71
C VAL A 293 -14.90 -10.98 -0.90
N HIS A 294 -14.29 -9.87 -0.51
CA HIS A 294 -15.01 -8.81 0.18
C HIS A 294 -16.20 -8.27 -0.64
N CYS A 295 -16.01 -8.06 -1.94
CA CYS A 295 -17.09 -7.66 -2.84
C CYS A 295 -18.19 -8.73 -2.89
N ALA A 296 -17.85 -10.03 -2.89
CA ALA A 296 -18.83 -11.11 -2.81
C ALA A 296 -19.61 -11.10 -1.48
N ASP A 297 -18.93 -10.85 -0.34
CA ASP A 297 -19.58 -10.66 0.96
C ASP A 297 -20.55 -9.47 0.96
N VAL A 298 -20.19 -8.37 0.28
CA VAL A 298 -21.06 -7.20 0.11
C VAL A 298 -22.28 -7.54 -0.75
N VAL A 299 -22.10 -8.26 -1.86
CA VAL A 299 -23.21 -8.73 -2.71
C VAL A 299 -24.14 -9.65 -1.91
N GLN A 300 -23.59 -10.55 -1.11
CA GLN A 300 -24.33 -11.42 -0.20
C GLN A 300 -25.14 -10.62 0.83
N PHE A 301 -24.58 -9.54 1.39
CA PHE A 301 -25.29 -8.63 2.28
C PHE A 301 -26.42 -7.86 1.57
N CYS A 302 -26.19 -7.43 0.33
CA CYS A 302 -27.17 -6.65 -0.42
C CYS A 302 -28.40 -7.47 -0.86
N PHE A 303 -28.18 -8.71 -1.31
CA PHE A 303 -29.22 -9.53 -1.95
C PHE A 303 -29.56 -10.82 -1.18
N GLY A 304 -28.95 -11.09 -0.04
CA GLY A 304 -29.24 -12.24 0.82
C GLY A 304 -30.54 -12.10 1.60
N ASP A 305 -31.04 -13.24 2.10
CA ASP A 305 -32.28 -13.33 2.89
C ASP A 305 -32.13 -12.81 4.33
N ASP A 306 -30.91 -12.53 4.77
CA ASP A 306 -30.63 -11.99 6.10
C ASP A 306 -31.04 -10.50 6.16
N ASN A 307 -31.88 -10.14 7.14
CA ASN A 307 -32.29 -8.76 7.40
C ASN A 307 -31.05 -7.87 7.61
N GLN A 308 -30.60 -7.14 6.58
CA GLN A 308 -29.47 -6.20 6.53
C GLN A 308 -29.16 -5.51 7.87
N ARG A 309 -28.41 -6.20 8.74
CA ARG A 309 -28.20 -5.71 10.10
C ARG A 309 -27.19 -4.55 10.06
N PRO A 310 -27.43 -3.45 10.79
CA PRO A 310 -26.46 -2.35 10.85
C PRO A 310 -25.06 -2.76 11.34
N ALA A 311 -24.95 -3.84 12.11
CA ALA A 311 -23.66 -4.38 12.55
C ALA A 311 -22.86 -5.02 11.39
N ASP A 312 -23.54 -5.75 10.50
CA ASP A 312 -22.91 -6.38 9.33
C ASP A 312 -22.47 -5.32 8.32
N TYR A 313 -23.31 -4.30 8.09
CA TYR A 313 -22.95 -3.12 7.30
C TYR A 313 -21.68 -2.44 7.81
N ARG A 314 -21.62 -2.13 9.11
CA ARG A 314 -20.44 -1.50 9.74
C ARG A 314 -19.19 -2.37 9.64
N ARG A 315 -19.31 -3.69 9.77
CA ARG A 315 -18.20 -4.62 9.61
C ARG A 315 -17.66 -4.60 8.18
N LEU A 316 -18.54 -4.64 7.18
CA LEU A 316 -18.16 -4.61 5.77
C LEU A 316 -17.53 -3.28 5.39
N LEU A 317 -18.15 -2.16 5.79
CA LEU A 317 -17.60 -0.82 5.55
C LEU A 317 -16.21 -0.65 6.19
N LYS A 318 -16.06 -1.09 7.44
CA LYS A 318 -14.76 -1.07 8.12
C LYS A 318 -13.70 -1.88 7.38
N TYR A 319 -14.05 -3.09 6.91
CA TYR A 319 -13.10 -3.91 6.16
C TYR A 319 -12.64 -3.20 4.88
N ASP A 320 -13.59 -2.61 4.15
CA ASP A 320 -13.29 -1.92 2.91
C ASP A 320 -12.39 -0.69 3.13
N ASP A 321 -12.65 0.09 4.20
CA ASP A 321 -11.77 1.18 4.61
C ASP A 321 -10.38 0.67 5.02
N ASP A 322 -10.30 -0.33 5.90
CA ASP A 322 -9.03 -0.90 6.35
C ASP A 322 -8.22 -1.46 5.18
N TRP A 323 -8.88 -2.09 4.20
CA TRP A 323 -8.25 -2.59 2.96
C TRP A 323 -7.69 -1.45 2.11
N LEU A 324 -8.43 -0.34 1.93
CA LEU A 324 -7.93 0.82 1.18
C LEU A 324 -6.66 1.42 1.81
N HIS A 325 -6.60 1.48 3.14
CA HIS A 325 -5.46 2.06 3.86
C HIS A 325 -4.25 1.11 3.92
N SER A 326 -4.49 -0.19 3.86
CA SER A 326 -3.45 -1.21 4.00
C SER A 326 -2.86 -1.69 2.66
N ARG A 327 -3.44 -1.29 1.52
CA ARG A 327 -3.04 -1.79 0.20
C ARG A 327 -1.58 -1.42 -0.15
N PRO A 328 -0.85 -2.28 -0.88
CA PRO A 328 0.53 -2.01 -1.28
C PRO A 328 0.69 -0.79 -2.19
N LEU A 329 1.92 -0.26 -2.28
CA LEU A 329 2.25 0.88 -3.14
C LEU A 329 2.00 0.64 -4.64
N SER A 330 1.97 -0.61 -5.08
CA SER A 330 1.61 -1.00 -6.46
C SER A 330 0.19 -0.59 -6.86
N PHE A 331 -0.68 -0.31 -5.89
CA PHE A 331 -2.06 0.15 -6.09
C PHE A 331 -2.17 1.66 -6.30
N ILE A 332 -1.06 2.39 -6.27
CA ILE A 332 -1.00 3.79 -6.64
C ILE A 332 -0.98 3.90 -8.17
N PRO A 333 -1.85 4.71 -8.80
CA PRO A 333 -1.82 4.93 -10.23
C PRO A 333 -0.46 5.43 -10.71
N VAL A 334 0.04 4.86 -11.81
CA VAL A 334 1.24 5.33 -12.52
C VAL A 334 0.96 6.66 -13.22
N ALA A 335 -0.23 6.80 -13.79
CA ALA A 335 -0.69 8.02 -14.43
C ALA A 335 -2.18 8.23 -14.18
N PHE A 336 -2.58 9.48 -14.11
CA PHE A 336 -3.98 9.90 -13.97
C PHE A 336 -4.24 11.10 -14.87
N SER A 337 -5.35 11.07 -15.59
CA SER A 337 -5.91 12.20 -16.32
C SER A 337 -7.39 12.31 -15.99
N ALA A 338 -7.82 13.53 -15.67
CA ALA A 338 -9.23 13.81 -15.43
C ALA A 338 -10.04 13.63 -16.72
N ALA A 339 -11.34 13.37 -16.59
CA ALA A 339 -12.25 13.33 -17.73
C ALA A 339 -12.23 14.68 -18.46
N ASP A 340 -12.10 14.67 -19.79
CA ASP A 340 -12.20 15.85 -20.65
C ASP A 340 -13.44 15.76 -21.56
N PRO A 341 -14.57 16.39 -21.16
CA PRO A 341 -15.77 16.45 -21.97
C PRO A 341 -15.55 17.13 -23.34
N GLY A 342 -14.54 18.00 -23.47
CA GLY A 342 -14.18 18.67 -24.72
C GLY A 342 -13.57 17.73 -25.76
N MET A 343 -12.99 16.62 -25.32
CA MET A 343 -12.47 15.53 -26.17
C MET A 343 -13.44 14.34 -26.29
N GLY A 344 -14.67 14.47 -25.77
CA GLY A 344 -15.63 13.37 -25.72
C GLY A 344 -15.31 12.30 -24.66
N GLU A 345 -14.43 12.61 -23.71
CA GLU A 345 -14.05 11.71 -22.63
C GLU A 345 -14.93 11.93 -21.39
N ALA A 346 -15.83 10.99 -21.13
CA ALA A 346 -16.75 11.05 -19.98
C ALA A 346 -16.13 10.54 -18.67
N PHE A 347 -14.98 9.86 -18.73
CA PHE A 347 -14.35 9.18 -17.58
C PHE A 347 -12.86 9.52 -17.52
N PRO A 348 -12.25 9.52 -16.32
CA PRO A 348 -10.82 9.69 -16.18
C PRO A 348 -10.06 8.51 -16.81
N ARG A 349 -8.86 8.77 -17.34
CA ARG A 349 -7.92 7.70 -17.68
C ARG A 349 -6.95 7.50 -16.54
N ILE A 350 -6.89 6.27 -16.06
CA ILE A 350 -6.03 5.87 -14.94
C ILE A 350 -5.16 4.74 -15.45
N MET A 351 -3.87 4.77 -15.14
CA MET A 351 -2.92 3.72 -15.53
C MET A 351 -2.37 3.06 -14.28
N TYR A 352 -2.38 1.72 -14.22
CA TYR A 352 -1.86 0.93 -13.12
C TYR A 352 -0.74 0.00 -13.60
N LEU A 353 0.08 -0.48 -12.66
CA LEU A 353 1.23 -1.34 -12.97
C LEU A 353 0.85 -2.77 -13.39
N SER A 354 -0.34 -3.26 -12.99
CA SER A 354 -0.73 -4.65 -13.22
C SER A 354 -2.25 -4.83 -13.33
N HIS A 355 -2.65 -5.88 -14.04
CA HIS A 355 -4.05 -6.26 -14.21
C HIS A 355 -4.74 -6.66 -12.90
N SER A 356 -4.00 -7.26 -11.96
CA SER A 356 -4.52 -7.61 -10.64
C SER A 356 -4.95 -6.37 -9.87
N VAL A 357 -4.16 -5.29 -9.93
CA VAL A 357 -4.50 -3.99 -9.33
C VAL A 357 -5.74 -3.40 -9.98
N VAL A 358 -5.84 -3.43 -11.31
CA VAL A 358 -7.02 -2.93 -12.03
C VAL A 358 -8.30 -3.64 -11.55
N ILE A 359 -8.28 -4.98 -11.56
CA ILE A 359 -9.41 -5.80 -11.11
C ILE A 359 -9.74 -5.53 -9.63
N SER A 360 -8.73 -5.32 -8.79
CA SER A 360 -8.93 -5.00 -7.38
C SER A 360 -9.69 -3.68 -7.19
N VAL A 361 -9.23 -2.62 -7.86
CA VAL A 361 -9.84 -1.29 -7.76
C VAL A 361 -11.28 -1.33 -8.25
N MET A 362 -11.56 -2.05 -9.34
CA MET A 362 -12.92 -2.23 -9.83
C MET A 362 -13.85 -2.91 -8.80
N HIS A 363 -13.40 -4.00 -8.17
CA HIS A 363 -14.21 -4.70 -7.17
C HIS A 363 -14.37 -3.91 -5.87
N SER A 364 -13.37 -3.13 -5.44
CA SER A 364 -13.50 -2.22 -4.31
C SER A 364 -14.54 -1.13 -4.58
N LEU A 365 -14.48 -0.48 -5.76
CA LEU A 365 -15.45 0.56 -6.13
C LEU A 365 -16.87 0.00 -6.20
N LEU A 366 -17.02 -1.21 -6.72
CA LEU A 366 -18.30 -1.92 -6.78
C LEU A 366 -18.84 -2.24 -5.38
N ALA A 367 -17.99 -2.76 -4.48
CA ALA A 367 -18.34 -3.02 -3.09
C ALA A 367 -18.80 -1.74 -2.37
N ARG A 368 -18.03 -0.64 -2.49
CA ARG A 368 -18.41 0.66 -1.93
C ARG A 368 -19.73 1.19 -2.48
N ALA A 369 -19.94 1.13 -3.79
CA ALA A 369 -21.18 1.58 -4.40
C ALA A 369 -22.40 0.80 -3.89
N LEU A 370 -22.25 -0.53 -3.75
CA LEU A 370 -23.30 -1.39 -3.21
C LEU A 370 -23.60 -1.09 -1.74
N LEU A 371 -22.57 -0.92 -0.90
CA LEU A 371 -22.71 -0.53 0.50
C LEU A 371 -23.42 0.82 0.63
N LEU A 372 -23.04 1.81 -0.18
CA LEU A 372 -23.71 3.11 -0.20
C LEU A 372 -25.20 2.99 -0.57
N CYS A 373 -25.54 2.17 -1.57
CA CYS A 373 -26.92 1.97 -2.01
C CYS A 373 -27.78 1.20 -0.98
N HIS A 374 -27.17 0.33 -0.18
CA HIS A 374 -27.84 -0.56 0.76
C HIS A 374 -27.61 -0.19 2.23
N ASP A 375 -27.19 1.04 2.50
CA ASP A 375 -26.98 1.50 3.88
C ASP A 375 -28.30 1.44 4.70
N PRO A 376 -28.37 0.61 5.75
CA PRO A 376 -29.55 0.45 6.58
C PRO A 376 -29.79 1.63 7.54
N THR A 377 -28.81 2.53 7.70
CA THR A 377 -28.88 3.72 8.56
C THR A 377 -29.52 4.92 7.87
N LEU A 378 -29.67 4.88 6.54
CA LEU A 378 -30.25 5.97 5.77
C LEU A 378 -31.78 6.07 5.96
N PRO A 379 -32.33 7.29 6.14
CA PRO A 379 -33.77 7.51 6.16
C PRO A 379 -34.42 7.04 4.86
N LYS A 380 -35.51 6.27 4.95
CA LYS A 380 -36.15 5.63 3.79
C LYS A 380 -36.81 6.62 2.81
N ILE A 381 -37.22 7.82 3.27
CA ILE A 381 -37.92 8.85 2.47
C ILE A 381 -37.57 10.27 2.99
N GLY A 382 -37.46 11.28 2.11
CA GLY A 382 -37.45 12.72 2.47
C GLY A 382 -36.25 13.53 1.95
N VAL A 383 -36.29 14.85 2.13
CA VAL A 383 -35.23 15.82 1.73
C VAL A 383 -33.90 15.52 2.42
N THR A 384 -33.95 15.02 3.66
CA THR A 384 -32.78 14.56 4.41
C THR A 384 -32.03 13.42 3.71
N ARG A 385 -32.72 12.56 2.95
CA ARG A 385 -32.08 11.50 2.16
C ARG A 385 -31.31 12.09 0.97
N GLN A 386 -31.88 13.09 0.28
CA GLN A 386 -31.21 13.75 -0.84
C GLN A 386 -29.94 14.48 -0.40
N ASN A 387 -29.99 15.19 0.73
CA ASN A 387 -28.80 15.86 1.26
C ASN A 387 -27.70 14.87 1.66
N VAL A 388 -28.05 13.76 2.33
CA VAL A 388 -27.05 12.74 2.72
C VAL A 388 -26.49 11.99 1.51
N LEU A 389 -27.30 11.72 0.48
CA LEU A 389 -26.82 11.14 -0.77
C LEU A 389 -25.86 12.12 -1.45
N GLN A 390 -26.21 13.40 -1.56
CA GLN A 390 -25.36 14.40 -2.20
C GLN A 390 -24.02 14.61 -1.45
N THR A 391 -24.02 14.66 -0.11
CA THR A 391 -22.78 14.71 0.68
C THR A 391 -21.91 13.47 0.46
N ARG A 392 -22.51 12.28 0.36
CA ARG A 392 -21.78 11.04 0.13
C ARG A 392 -21.34 10.85 -1.32
N ASP A 393 -22.05 11.45 -2.25
CA ASP A 393 -21.68 11.52 -3.65
C ASP A 393 -20.47 12.44 -3.84
N ASP A 394 -20.41 13.53 -3.08
CA ASP A 394 -19.23 14.38 -2.99
C ASP A 394 -18.05 13.61 -2.34
N GLU A 395 -18.29 12.81 -1.29
CA GLU A 395 -17.28 11.90 -0.72
C GLU A 395 -16.81 10.83 -1.72
N PHE A 396 -17.72 10.15 -2.42
CA PHE A 396 -17.38 9.12 -3.41
C PHE A 396 -16.64 9.71 -4.63
N GLN A 397 -17.08 10.87 -5.12
CA GLN A 397 -16.40 11.58 -6.21
C GLN A 397 -15.04 12.14 -5.78
N SER A 398 -14.86 12.60 -4.53
CA SER A 398 -13.56 13.05 -4.03
C SER A 398 -12.55 11.90 -3.88
N VAL A 399 -13.01 10.70 -3.49
CA VAL A 399 -12.16 9.49 -3.44
C VAL A 399 -11.76 9.01 -4.85
N GLN A 400 -12.60 9.21 -5.86
CA GLN A 400 -12.32 8.81 -7.26
C GLN A 400 -11.57 9.86 -8.10
N ARG A 401 -11.72 11.16 -7.81
CA ARG A 401 -11.20 12.25 -8.65
C ARG A 401 -9.86 12.81 -8.20
N MET A 402 -9.45 12.57 -6.97
CA MET A 402 -8.20 13.10 -6.48
C MET A 402 -7.09 12.06 -6.71
N PRO A 403 -5.98 12.39 -7.40
CA PRO A 403 -4.73 11.75 -7.03
C PRO A 403 -4.62 11.85 -5.51
N PRO A 404 -4.23 10.77 -4.79
CA PRO A 404 -4.21 10.77 -3.33
C PRO A 404 -3.56 12.08 -2.86
N ARG A 405 -4.29 12.87 -2.07
CA ARG A 405 -3.87 14.22 -1.67
C ARG A 405 -2.43 14.11 -1.17
N LYS A 406 -1.50 14.79 -1.86
CA LYS A 406 -0.11 14.84 -1.43
C LYS A 406 0.10 16.04 -0.53
N LEU A 407 0.72 15.82 0.62
CA LEU A 407 1.14 16.89 1.51
C LEU A 407 2.23 17.71 0.82
N GLN A 408 2.00 19.00 0.61
CA GLN A 408 2.98 19.88 0.00
C GLN A 408 4.00 20.30 1.08
N VAL A 409 5.21 19.77 1.02
CA VAL A 409 6.23 19.92 2.07
C VAL A 409 7.38 20.81 1.61
N GLY A 410 7.85 21.67 2.52
CA GLY A 410 9.07 22.45 2.35
C GLY A 410 10.15 22.02 3.35
N VAL A 411 11.43 22.02 2.94
CA VAL A 411 12.55 21.69 3.84
C VAL A 411 13.41 22.92 4.11
N ALA A 412 13.60 23.25 5.39
CA ALA A 412 14.42 24.36 5.85
C ALA A 412 15.78 23.87 6.36
N GLY A 413 16.85 24.43 5.81
CA GLY A 413 18.21 23.95 6.04
C GLY A 413 18.57 22.82 5.08
N LEU A 414 19.75 22.90 4.47
CA LEU A 414 20.27 21.92 3.52
C LEU A 414 21.68 21.48 3.90
N GLY A 415 21.96 21.46 5.21
CA GLY A 415 23.13 20.82 5.78
C GLY A 415 23.02 19.30 5.73
N ARG A 416 23.84 18.59 6.53
CA ARG A 416 23.92 17.11 6.53
C ARG A 416 22.54 16.43 6.59
N MET A 417 21.67 16.85 7.50
CA MET A 417 20.31 16.30 7.65
C MET A 417 19.30 16.90 6.69
N GLY A 418 19.38 18.20 6.42
CA GLY A 418 18.50 18.88 5.48
C GLY A 418 18.48 18.26 4.09
N LYS A 419 19.66 17.94 3.53
CA LYS A 419 19.76 17.25 2.22
C LYS A 419 19.06 15.90 2.23
N ARG A 420 19.19 15.15 3.33
CA ARG A 420 18.62 13.82 3.50
C ARG A 420 17.10 13.84 3.65
N HIS A 421 16.57 14.78 4.43
CA HIS A 421 15.12 14.99 4.52
C HIS A 421 14.54 15.45 3.18
N ALA A 422 15.20 16.38 2.48
CA ALA A 422 14.78 16.78 1.14
C ALA A 422 14.75 15.58 0.17
N LEU A 423 15.79 14.76 0.15
CA LEU A 423 15.81 13.53 -0.66
C LEU A 423 14.73 12.53 -0.23
N ASN A 424 14.48 12.34 1.07
CA ASN A 424 13.42 11.46 1.57
C ASN A 424 12.04 11.93 1.10
N PHE A 425 11.69 13.20 1.31
CA PHE A 425 10.41 13.76 0.83
C PHE A 425 10.29 13.72 -0.70
N PHE A 426 11.41 13.82 -1.41
CA PHE A 426 11.43 13.73 -2.87
C PHE A 426 11.27 12.29 -3.40
N GLN A 427 11.85 11.29 -2.73
CA GLN A 427 12.02 9.94 -3.31
C GLN A 427 11.28 8.83 -2.54
N SER A 428 11.03 9.02 -1.25
CA SER A 428 10.69 7.93 -0.32
C SER A 428 9.39 8.16 0.47
N VAL A 429 8.72 9.29 0.28
CA VAL A 429 7.45 9.63 0.95
C VAL A 429 6.32 9.74 -0.07
N PRO A 430 5.59 8.65 -0.38
CA PRO A 430 4.67 8.60 -1.53
C PRO A 430 3.51 9.59 -1.48
N ARG A 431 3.06 9.93 -0.26
CA ARG A 431 1.95 10.85 0.02
C ARG A 431 2.41 12.28 0.30
N ALA A 432 3.68 12.60 0.06
CA ALA A 432 4.19 13.96 0.12
C ALA A 432 4.72 14.40 -1.25
N GLU A 433 4.82 15.72 -1.41
CA GLU A 433 5.47 16.36 -2.54
C GLU A 433 6.40 17.45 -2.01
N LEU A 434 7.69 17.33 -2.30
CA LEU A 434 8.65 18.37 -1.97
C LEU A 434 8.47 19.55 -2.93
N VAL A 435 7.95 20.68 -2.46
CA VAL A 435 7.67 21.85 -3.31
C VAL A 435 8.70 22.96 -3.16
N ALA A 436 9.39 23.00 -2.02
CA ALA A 436 10.32 24.06 -1.71
C ALA A 436 11.45 23.61 -0.79
N VAL A 437 12.62 24.21 -0.97
CA VAL A 437 13.74 24.06 -0.05
C VAL A 437 14.36 25.42 0.24
N SER A 438 14.95 25.60 1.42
CA SER A 438 15.65 26.84 1.77
C SER A 438 16.97 26.62 2.48
N SER A 439 17.96 27.43 2.15
CA SER A 439 19.21 27.52 2.90
C SER A 439 19.83 28.92 2.74
N PRO A 440 20.42 29.52 3.79
CA PRO A 440 21.20 30.74 3.68
C PRO A 440 22.58 30.53 3.03
N ASP A 441 23.05 29.29 2.93
CA ASP A 441 24.32 28.94 2.29
C ASP A 441 24.19 28.84 0.76
N ALA A 442 25.12 29.45 0.02
CA ALA A 442 25.05 29.52 -1.45
C ALA A 442 25.35 28.17 -2.12
N ASP A 443 26.31 27.40 -1.59
CA ASP A 443 26.72 26.11 -2.14
C ASP A 443 25.62 25.07 -1.91
N GLU A 444 24.95 25.13 -0.76
CA GLU A 444 23.76 24.30 -0.49
C GLU A 444 22.60 24.59 -1.45
N ARG A 445 22.40 25.86 -1.82
CA ARG A 445 21.38 26.26 -2.80
C ARG A 445 21.75 25.87 -4.23
N GLU A 446 23.03 25.93 -4.60
CA GLU A 446 23.51 25.45 -5.89
C GLU A 446 23.24 23.96 -6.01
N TRP A 447 23.66 23.17 -5.01
CA TRP A 447 23.35 21.73 -4.94
C TRP A 447 21.86 21.43 -5.06
N ALA A 448 21.01 22.19 -4.36
CA ALA A 448 19.56 22.01 -4.45
C ALA A 448 18.99 22.40 -5.82
N SER A 449 19.54 23.43 -6.46
CA SER A 449 19.11 23.87 -7.79
C SER A 449 19.45 22.81 -8.85
N GLU A 450 20.64 22.19 -8.75
CA GLU A 450 21.04 21.08 -9.62
C GLU A 450 20.20 19.82 -9.37
N THR A 451 19.97 19.47 -8.10
CA THR A 451 19.29 18.23 -7.71
C THR A 451 17.79 18.30 -7.97
N PHE A 452 17.16 19.44 -7.65
CA PHE A 452 15.70 19.57 -7.60
C PHE A 452 15.12 20.54 -8.63
N GLY A 453 15.92 21.45 -9.19
CA GLY A 453 15.49 22.39 -10.23
C GLY A 453 14.87 21.73 -11.47
N PRO A 454 15.41 20.61 -11.99
CA PRO A 454 14.79 19.88 -13.10
C PRO A 454 13.36 19.38 -12.82
N PHE A 455 12.96 19.28 -11.55
CA PHE A 455 11.65 18.79 -11.11
C PHE A 455 10.71 19.93 -10.67
N GLY A 456 11.09 21.20 -10.87
CA GLY A 456 10.24 22.36 -10.57
C GLY A 456 10.18 22.75 -9.09
N ILE A 457 11.01 22.16 -8.24
CA ILE A 457 11.07 22.44 -6.80
C ILE A 457 11.79 23.77 -6.58
N ARG A 458 11.19 24.65 -5.79
CA ARG A 458 11.69 26.02 -5.65
C ARG A 458 12.74 26.14 -4.54
N VAL A 459 13.90 26.69 -4.91
CA VAL A 459 14.99 26.98 -3.97
C VAL A 459 14.88 28.42 -3.47
N TYR A 460 14.91 28.61 -2.16
CA TYR A 460 14.83 29.91 -1.48
C TYR A 460 16.10 30.20 -0.69
N GLU A 461 16.50 31.47 -0.66
CA GLU A 461 17.59 31.95 0.20
C GLU A 461 17.18 32.10 1.66
N SER A 462 15.93 32.49 1.92
CA SER A 462 15.43 32.68 3.28
C SER A 462 14.27 31.74 3.58
N TYR A 463 14.26 31.27 4.83
CA TYR A 463 13.16 30.50 5.40
C TYR A 463 11.83 31.26 5.33
N ASP A 464 11.85 32.56 5.64
CA ASP A 464 10.64 33.39 5.64
C ASP A 464 10.03 33.50 4.23
N ALA A 465 10.86 33.59 3.18
CA ALA A 465 10.36 33.58 1.80
C ALA A 465 9.80 32.20 1.39
N MET A 466 10.42 31.11 1.84
CA MET A 466 9.91 29.75 1.62
C MET A 466 8.56 29.55 2.30
N LEU A 467 8.37 30.08 3.50
CA LEU A 467 7.13 29.93 4.27
C LEU A 467 5.91 30.58 3.58
N GLN A 468 6.16 31.57 2.71
CA GLN A 468 5.16 32.22 1.86
C GLN A 468 4.87 31.46 0.56
N HIS A 469 5.47 30.28 0.33
CA HIS A 469 5.22 29.46 -0.85
C HIS A 469 3.73 29.08 -0.92
N LYS A 470 3.10 29.38 -2.05
CA LYS A 470 1.67 29.12 -2.25
C LYS A 470 1.42 27.62 -2.24
N GLY A 471 0.49 27.17 -1.40
CA GLY A 471 0.12 25.75 -1.30
C GLY A 471 0.97 24.93 -0.34
N LEU A 472 1.96 25.52 0.32
CA LEU A 472 2.76 24.83 1.35
C LEU A 472 1.88 24.38 2.53
N ASP A 473 1.84 23.09 2.83
CA ASP A 473 1.04 22.50 3.93
C ASP A 473 1.88 22.25 5.19
N ALA A 474 3.15 21.88 5.02
CA ALA A 474 4.03 21.48 6.11
C ALA A 474 5.48 21.90 5.88
N VAL A 475 6.25 22.01 6.95
CA VAL A 475 7.70 22.23 6.90
C VAL A 475 8.47 21.17 7.67
N CYS A 476 9.58 20.71 7.10
CA CYS A 476 10.63 20.00 7.82
C CYS A 476 11.73 21.00 8.19
N VAL A 477 11.93 21.26 9.48
CA VAL A 477 12.96 22.15 10.00
C VAL A 477 14.20 21.32 10.32
N ALA A 478 15.20 21.38 9.47
CA ALA A 478 16.48 20.67 9.56
C ALA A 478 17.68 21.64 9.43
N SER A 479 17.49 22.86 9.91
CA SER A 479 18.48 23.94 9.95
C SER A 479 19.46 23.76 11.12
N ALA A 480 20.21 24.80 11.47
CA ALA A 480 20.99 24.78 12.71
C ALA A 480 20.07 24.74 13.94
N THR A 481 20.47 24.00 14.97
CA THR A 481 19.73 23.83 16.24
C THR A 481 19.37 25.17 16.90
N THR A 482 20.20 26.20 16.74
CA THR A 482 19.99 27.54 17.32
C THR A 482 18.74 28.24 16.80
N VAL A 483 18.25 27.86 15.61
CA VAL A 483 17.07 28.49 14.98
C VAL A 483 15.87 27.54 14.88
N HIS A 484 15.98 26.28 15.30
CA HIS A 484 14.89 25.29 15.27
C HIS A 484 13.59 25.83 15.90
N ALA A 485 13.64 26.22 17.17
CA ALA A 485 12.46 26.73 17.87
C ALA A 485 11.84 27.95 17.20
N THR A 486 12.67 28.89 16.74
CA THR A 486 12.17 30.11 16.08
C THR A 486 11.49 29.79 14.75
N GLN A 487 12.08 28.90 13.94
CA GLN A 487 11.49 28.48 12.68
C GLN A 487 10.22 27.65 12.89
N ALA A 488 10.23 26.70 13.83
CA ALA A 488 9.05 25.91 14.17
C ALA A 488 7.88 26.79 14.61
N ILE A 489 8.11 27.77 15.49
CA ILE A 489 7.08 28.71 15.95
C ILE A 489 6.53 29.53 14.78
N LYS A 490 7.40 30.08 13.91
CA LYS A 490 6.96 30.82 12.72
C LYS A 490 6.07 29.99 11.80
N ALA A 491 6.40 28.70 11.60
CA ALA A 491 5.56 27.80 10.81
C ALA A 491 4.19 27.53 11.45
N ILE A 492 4.17 27.30 12.77
CA ILE A 492 2.92 27.12 13.53
C ILE A 492 2.03 28.37 13.41
N GLU A 493 2.61 29.57 13.58
CA GLU A 493 1.93 30.85 13.42
C GLU A 493 1.40 31.04 11.99
N ALA A 494 2.13 30.56 10.98
CA ALA A 494 1.72 30.56 9.57
C ALA A 494 0.72 29.43 9.21
N GLY A 495 0.28 28.64 10.20
CA GLY A 495 -0.69 27.56 9.99
C GLY A 495 -0.14 26.35 9.26
N LYS A 496 1.14 26.03 9.44
CA LYS A 496 1.82 24.89 8.79
C LYS A 496 2.08 23.78 9.80
N ASN A 497 1.93 22.53 9.37
CA ASN A 497 2.41 21.38 10.14
C ASN A 497 3.95 21.41 10.20
N VAL A 498 4.54 20.88 11.27
CA VAL A 498 5.99 20.98 11.52
C VAL A 498 6.58 19.62 11.93
N LEU A 499 7.55 19.17 11.15
CA LEU A 499 8.53 18.16 11.56
C LEU A 499 9.84 18.88 11.88
N CYS A 500 10.24 18.96 13.14
CA CYS A 500 11.45 19.66 13.55
C CYS A 500 12.52 18.66 13.98
N GLU A 501 13.71 18.74 13.40
CA GLU A 501 14.86 17.94 13.82
C GLU A 501 15.19 18.15 15.31
N LYS A 502 15.82 17.13 15.88
CA LYS A 502 16.24 17.14 17.28
C LYS A 502 17.52 17.97 17.47
N PRO A 503 17.74 18.54 18.67
CA PRO A 503 16.70 18.88 19.64
C PRO A 503 15.85 20.07 19.15
N LEU A 504 14.66 20.27 19.72
CA LEU A 504 13.84 21.46 19.45
C LEU A 504 14.58 22.78 19.73
N ALA A 505 15.45 22.78 20.73
CA ALA A 505 16.35 23.86 21.08
C ALA A 505 17.49 23.35 21.98
N THR A 506 18.48 24.20 22.22
CA THR A 506 19.61 23.90 23.13
C THR A 506 19.24 23.93 24.62
N THR A 507 18.06 24.44 24.98
CA THR A 507 17.61 24.49 26.38
C THR A 507 16.14 24.11 26.52
N ALA A 508 15.78 23.47 27.64
CA ALA A 508 14.40 23.06 27.90
C ALA A 508 13.42 24.25 27.93
N LYS A 509 13.86 25.42 28.39
CA LYS A 509 13.03 26.64 28.42
C LYS A 509 12.65 27.10 27.01
N VAL A 510 13.57 27.04 26.05
CA VAL A 510 13.31 27.40 24.66
C VAL A 510 12.54 26.28 23.95
N SER A 511 12.80 25.01 24.24
CA SER A 511 11.98 23.91 23.72
C SER A 511 10.51 24.02 24.17
N GLN A 512 10.27 24.48 25.40
CA GLN A 512 8.92 24.69 25.93
C GLN A 512 8.14 25.74 25.13
N THR A 513 8.78 26.77 24.58
CA THR A 513 8.05 27.78 23.78
C THR A 513 7.47 27.19 22.49
N VAL A 514 8.07 26.14 21.94
CA VAL A 514 7.51 25.41 20.78
C VAL A 514 6.28 24.60 21.19
N VAL A 515 6.31 23.98 22.38
CA VAL A 515 5.15 23.27 22.95
C VAL A 515 4.01 24.24 23.22
N ASP A 516 4.31 25.38 23.81
CA ASP A 516 3.32 26.42 24.11
C ASP A 516 2.68 26.96 22.82
N ALA A 517 3.48 27.19 21.77
CA ALA A 517 2.98 27.60 20.45
C ALA A 517 2.11 26.51 19.81
N ALA A 518 2.54 25.25 19.81
CA ALA A 518 1.76 24.12 19.28
C ALA A 518 0.42 23.96 20.00
N ALA A 519 0.38 24.18 21.32
CA ALA A 519 -0.85 24.13 22.11
C ALA A 519 -1.90 25.19 21.70
N THR A 520 -1.48 26.29 21.07
CA THR A 520 -2.42 27.29 20.52
C THR A 520 -3.08 26.85 19.21
N ARG A 521 -2.55 25.81 18.57
CA ARG A 521 -2.94 25.29 17.24
C ARG A 521 -3.04 23.77 17.26
N PRO A 522 -3.98 23.18 18.03
CA PRO A 522 -4.13 21.73 18.15
C PRO A 522 -4.55 21.04 16.84
N ASP A 523 -4.99 21.83 15.85
CA ASP A 523 -5.26 21.40 14.47
C ASP A 523 -4.00 21.04 13.70
N LEU A 524 -2.83 21.56 14.10
CA LEU A 524 -1.56 21.32 13.43
C LEU A 524 -0.80 20.15 14.06
N LYS A 525 -0.19 19.33 13.22
CA LYS A 525 0.74 18.28 13.64
C LYS A 525 2.13 18.88 13.81
N VAL A 526 2.64 18.83 15.04
CA VAL A 526 3.98 19.31 15.40
C VAL A 526 4.74 18.18 16.06
N MET A 527 5.83 17.73 15.44
CA MET A 527 6.60 16.56 15.85
C MET A 527 8.09 16.88 15.95
N CYS A 528 8.74 16.39 17.00
CA CYS A 528 10.20 16.42 17.11
C CYS A 528 10.80 15.15 16.49
N GLY A 529 11.90 15.31 15.76
CA GLY A 529 12.56 14.30 14.94
C GLY A 529 13.36 13.25 15.71
N PHE A 530 12.71 12.48 16.59
CA PHE A 530 13.35 11.35 17.29
C PHE A 530 13.28 10.07 16.45
N SER A 531 14.03 10.07 15.35
CA SER A 531 13.96 9.02 14.31
C SER A 531 14.12 7.59 14.83
N ARG A 532 14.87 7.35 15.93
CA ARG A 532 15.03 6.00 16.51
C ARG A 532 13.71 5.34 16.95
N ARG A 533 12.66 6.11 17.25
CA ARG A 533 11.31 5.55 17.51
C ARG A 533 10.66 4.91 16.28
N PHE A 534 11.15 5.24 15.09
CA PHE A 534 10.68 4.74 13.80
C PHE A 534 11.55 3.60 13.25
N ASP A 535 12.60 3.21 13.97
CA ASP A 535 13.39 2.02 13.66
C ASP A 535 12.58 0.76 13.98
N GLU A 536 12.55 -0.17 13.03
CA GLU A 536 11.73 -1.38 13.13
C GLU A 536 12.14 -2.28 14.30
N HIS A 537 13.43 -2.31 14.65
CA HIS A 537 13.94 -3.14 15.73
C HIS A 537 13.61 -2.56 17.10
N TYR A 538 13.69 -1.23 17.26
CA TYR A 538 13.24 -0.57 18.48
C TYR A 538 11.72 -0.72 18.68
N ARG A 539 10.92 -0.64 17.62
CA ARG A 539 9.46 -0.89 17.70
C ARG A 539 9.11 -2.32 18.06
N ASP A 540 9.80 -3.30 17.48
CA ASP A 540 9.64 -4.70 17.85
C ASP A 540 10.04 -4.95 19.32
N ALA A 541 11.14 -4.34 19.78
CA ALA A 541 11.54 -4.39 21.19
C ALA A 541 10.50 -3.76 22.12
N TYR A 542 9.96 -2.60 21.75
CA TYR A 542 8.89 -1.94 22.51
C TYR A 542 7.64 -2.83 22.57
N ALA A 543 7.19 -3.38 21.44
CA ALA A 543 6.03 -4.28 21.40
C ALA A 543 6.20 -5.54 22.28
N LYS A 544 7.39 -6.16 22.27
CA LYS A 544 7.74 -7.30 23.14
C LYS A 544 7.74 -6.92 24.61
N MET A 545 8.29 -5.76 24.95
CA MET A 545 8.26 -5.24 26.32
C MET A 545 6.82 -5.00 26.78
N SER A 546 6.01 -4.31 25.98
CA SER A 546 4.63 -3.93 26.29
C SER A 546 3.70 -5.13 26.42
N ARG A 547 3.97 -6.23 25.70
CA ARG A 547 3.29 -7.53 25.87
C ARG A 547 3.65 -8.24 27.18
N GLY A 548 4.70 -7.80 27.87
CA GLY A 548 5.14 -8.36 29.15
C GLY A 548 6.14 -9.52 29.03
N ASP A 549 6.76 -9.72 27.87
CA ASP A 549 7.69 -10.82 27.60
C ASP A 549 8.88 -10.84 28.58
N ILE A 550 9.33 -9.66 29.03
CA ILE A 550 10.43 -9.50 30.00
C ILE A 550 9.96 -9.20 31.43
N GLY A 551 8.66 -9.29 31.72
CA GLY A 551 8.11 -8.85 33.00
C GLY A 551 8.15 -7.34 33.16
N ARG A 552 8.40 -6.86 34.38
CA ARG A 552 8.43 -5.42 34.64
C ARG A 552 9.79 -4.84 34.21
N PRO A 553 9.87 -3.94 33.22
CA PRO A 553 11.11 -3.30 32.83
C PRO A 553 11.68 -2.48 34.01
N SER A 554 12.98 -2.63 34.29
CA SER A 554 13.60 -2.09 35.51
C SER A 554 14.93 -1.37 35.25
N VAL A 555 15.71 -1.82 34.27
CA VAL A 555 17.00 -1.20 33.90
C VAL A 555 17.05 -0.99 32.39
N PHE A 556 17.39 0.22 31.97
CA PHE A 556 17.63 0.56 30.56
C PHE A 556 19.12 0.88 30.40
N ARG A 557 19.80 0.24 29.46
CA ARG A 557 21.20 0.55 29.13
C ARG A 557 21.25 0.90 27.67
N SER A 558 21.78 2.05 27.33
CA SER A 558 21.90 2.46 25.94
C SER A 558 23.24 3.12 25.70
N GLN A 559 23.73 2.98 24.48
CA GLN A 559 24.90 3.69 24.02
C GLN A 559 24.71 4.25 22.62
N THR A 560 25.37 5.38 22.39
CA THR A 560 25.55 6.00 21.07
C THR A 560 27.03 6.30 20.93
N CYS A 561 27.71 5.57 20.06
CA CYS A 561 29.14 5.70 19.84
C CYS A 561 29.40 6.08 18.39
N ASP A 562 29.68 7.36 18.16
CA ASP A 562 30.06 7.89 16.86
C ASP A 562 31.48 7.43 16.49
N MET A 563 31.69 7.19 15.20
CA MET A 563 33.01 6.87 14.67
C MET A 563 33.98 8.03 14.91
N LEU A 564 35.23 7.72 15.24
CA LEU A 564 36.28 8.75 15.38
C LEU A 564 36.43 9.54 14.07
N ASP A 565 36.26 10.86 14.16
CA ASP A 565 36.55 11.79 13.07
C ASP A 565 37.85 12.56 13.35
N PRO A 566 38.96 12.26 12.65
CA PRO A 566 40.25 12.89 12.89
C PRO A 566 40.38 14.30 12.29
N SER A 567 39.33 14.84 11.65
CA SER A 567 39.36 16.18 11.03
C SER A 567 39.22 17.33 12.03
N GLY A 568 38.92 17.04 13.30
CA GLY A 568 38.59 18.05 14.31
C GLY A 568 37.14 18.55 14.23
N PHE A 569 36.30 17.92 13.40
CA PHE A 569 34.89 18.27 13.22
C PHE A 569 34.15 18.41 14.56
N PHE A 570 34.28 17.43 15.46
CA PHE A 570 33.56 17.43 16.73
C PHE A 570 34.01 18.54 17.68
N VAL A 571 35.28 18.95 17.62
CA VAL A 571 35.79 20.07 18.42
C VAL A 571 35.16 21.38 17.96
N ALA A 572 35.09 21.62 16.65
CA ALA A 572 34.40 22.78 16.09
C ALA A 572 32.89 22.75 16.40
N TYR A 573 32.28 21.56 16.30
CA TYR A 573 30.85 21.36 16.54
C TYR A 573 30.45 21.53 18.01
N ALA A 574 31.37 21.28 18.95
CA ALA A 574 31.11 21.38 20.39
C ALA A 574 30.65 22.78 20.83
N GLU A 575 31.10 23.84 20.16
CA GLU A 575 30.72 25.24 20.45
C GLU A 575 29.20 25.47 20.43
N PHE A 576 28.46 24.75 19.57
CA PHE A 576 27.03 24.96 19.35
C PHE A 576 26.15 23.73 19.59
N SER A 577 26.76 22.55 19.84
CA SER A 577 26.03 21.28 20.03
C SER A 577 25.27 21.17 21.35
N GLY A 578 25.68 21.90 22.40
CA GLY A 578 25.16 21.74 23.77
C GLY A 578 25.85 20.62 24.58
N GLY A 579 26.87 19.97 24.02
CA GLY A 579 27.65 18.92 24.66
C GLY A 579 27.16 17.50 24.38
N ILE A 580 27.97 16.51 24.73
CA ILE A 580 27.79 15.10 24.38
C ILE A 580 26.42 14.55 24.80
N PHE A 581 25.87 14.93 25.94
CA PHE A 581 24.55 14.43 26.35
C PHE A 581 23.38 15.05 25.57
N VAL A 582 23.49 16.34 25.18
CA VAL A 582 22.42 17.08 24.48
C VAL A 582 22.39 16.72 22.99
N ASP A 583 23.55 16.45 22.41
CA ASP A 583 23.67 16.14 20.99
C ASP A 583 23.63 14.63 20.69
N CYS A 584 24.41 13.85 21.44
CA CYS A 584 24.62 12.42 21.20
C CYS A 584 23.61 11.57 22.00
N SER A 585 23.61 11.66 23.33
CA SER A 585 22.75 10.81 24.18
C SER A 585 21.27 11.18 24.17
N ILE A 586 20.86 12.29 23.54
CA ILE A 586 19.46 12.73 23.59
C ILE A 586 18.50 11.72 22.98
N HIS A 587 18.95 10.98 21.96
CA HIS A 587 18.17 9.87 21.39
C HIS A 587 18.01 8.72 22.40
N ASP A 588 19.05 8.42 23.17
CA ASP A 588 18.99 7.38 24.19
C ASP A 588 18.09 7.77 25.37
N ILE A 589 18.12 9.06 25.73
CA ILE A 589 17.21 9.64 26.74
C ILE A 589 15.77 9.55 26.25
N ASP A 590 15.51 9.93 25.01
CA ASP A 590 14.19 9.81 24.40
C ASP A 590 13.69 8.35 24.37
N LEU A 591 14.54 7.40 23.94
CA LEU A 591 14.20 5.98 23.97
C LEU A 591 13.91 5.49 25.40
N ALA A 592 14.71 5.90 26.39
CA ALA A 592 14.46 5.55 27.79
C ALA A 592 13.12 6.11 28.28
N LEU A 593 12.79 7.35 27.92
CA LEU A 593 11.49 7.96 28.22
C LEU A 593 10.35 7.26 27.49
N TRP A 594 10.54 6.83 26.25
CA TRP A 594 9.53 6.07 25.52
C TRP A 594 9.26 4.71 26.18
N PHE A 595 10.32 3.95 26.50
CA PHE A 595 10.18 2.62 27.09
C PHE A 595 9.68 2.67 28.56
N PHE A 596 9.97 3.73 29.32
CA PHE A 596 9.60 3.80 30.74
C PHE A 596 8.48 4.79 31.07
N ASN A 597 8.20 5.78 30.24
CA ASN A 597 7.46 6.97 30.65
C ASN A 597 6.53 7.54 29.57
N GLU A 598 6.02 6.72 28.65
CA GLU A 598 5.14 7.22 27.59
C GLU A 598 3.82 7.83 28.12
N ASP A 599 3.38 7.41 29.31
CA ASP A 599 2.17 7.89 29.98
C ASP A 599 2.42 9.01 31.03
N ASP A 600 3.62 9.61 31.07
CA ASP A 600 4.02 10.68 32.00
C ASP A 600 3.99 10.33 33.52
N ASP A 601 3.80 9.06 33.87
CA ASP A 601 3.73 8.56 35.25
C ASP A 601 5.09 8.49 35.97
N ALA A 602 6.17 8.27 35.23
CA ALA A 602 7.52 8.08 35.76
C ALA A 602 8.24 9.42 35.94
N LYS A 603 8.43 9.84 37.19
CA LYS A 603 9.18 11.06 37.50
C LYS A 603 10.67 10.77 37.70
N ILE A 604 11.51 11.65 37.17
CA ILE A 604 12.96 11.61 37.39
C ILE A 604 13.23 12.06 38.84
N LYS A 605 14.06 11.31 39.55
CA LYS A 605 14.52 11.59 40.91
C LYS A 605 15.85 12.33 40.90
N SER A 606 16.82 11.83 40.13
CA SER A 606 18.16 12.41 40.06
C SER A 606 18.94 11.93 38.84
N VAL A 607 19.98 12.68 38.50
CA VAL A 607 20.96 12.32 37.47
C VAL A 607 22.39 12.52 37.97
N CYS A 608 23.31 11.71 37.48
CA CYS A 608 24.74 11.81 37.74
C CYS A 608 25.52 11.49 36.46
N ALA A 609 26.58 12.22 36.16
CA ALA A 609 27.40 11.95 34.98
C ALA A 609 28.89 12.16 35.24
N ILE A 610 29.70 11.40 34.49
CA ILE A 610 31.16 11.52 34.43
C ILE A 610 31.59 11.46 32.96
N GLY A 611 32.72 12.08 32.63
CA GLY A 611 33.25 12.00 31.28
C GLY A 611 34.70 12.47 31.18
N ILE A 612 35.36 12.03 30.13
CA ILE A 612 36.78 12.27 29.86
C ILE A 612 36.99 12.78 28.42
N THR A 613 38.16 13.34 28.16
CA THR A 613 38.69 13.57 26.81
C THR A 613 39.89 12.65 26.61
N ALA A 614 39.65 11.49 26.02
CA ALA A 614 40.65 10.46 25.78
C ALA A 614 41.51 10.75 24.53
N VAL A 615 40.91 11.29 23.48
CA VAL A 615 41.53 11.51 22.16
C VAL A 615 41.45 12.97 21.71
N GLU A 616 40.44 13.72 22.15
CA GLU A 616 40.19 15.12 21.75
C GLU A 616 40.19 16.07 22.97
N PRO A 617 41.37 16.43 23.53
CA PRO A 617 41.46 17.29 24.71
C PRO A 617 40.86 18.68 24.51
N ASP A 618 40.84 19.19 23.29
CA ASP A 618 40.33 20.52 22.94
C ASP A 618 38.82 20.64 23.14
N LEU A 619 38.07 19.54 23.30
CA LEU A 619 36.66 19.56 23.71
C LEU A 619 36.46 20.21 25.09
N CYS A 620 37.49 20.18 25.96
CA CYS A 620 37.40 20.75 27.30
C CYS A 620 37.11 22.26 27.29
N GLN A 621 37.55 23.00 26.25
CA GLN A 621 37.31 24.44 26.16
C GLN A 621 35.81 24.78 26.04
N TYR A 622 35.01 23.84 25.53
CA TYR A 622 33.55 23.96 25.38
C TYR A 622 32.78 23.20 26.45
N ASN A 623 33.45 22.77 27.53
CA ASN A 623 32.90 21.90 28.56
C ASN A 623 32.33 20.58 28.01
N ASP A 624 32.88 20.07 26.90
CA ASP A 624 32.44 18.84 26.25
C ASP A 624 33.44 17.69 26.47
N ARG A 625 33.05 16.46 26.13
CA ARG A 625 33.81 15.23 26.30
C ARG A 625 33.73 14.36 25.05
N ASP A 626 34.74 13.53 24.81
CA ASP A 626 34.67 12.51 23.76
C ASP A 626 34.13 11.17 24.28
N ASN A 627 34.10 10.97 25.61
CA ASN A 627 33.49 9.83 26.26
C ASN A 627 32.78 10.26 27.55
N ALA A 628 31.52 9.88 27.69
CA ALA A 628 30.74 10.20 28.88
C ALA A 628 29.78 9.08 29.27
N MET A 629 29.59 8.91 30.57
CA MET A 629 28.61 8.00 31.16
C MET A 629 27.62 8.79 32.00
N GLY A 630 26.33 8.51 31.80
CA GLY A 630 25.23 9.14 32.52
C GLY A 630 24.36 8.10 33.22
N LEU A 631 23.93 8.41 34.44
CA LEU A 631 22.94 7.65 35.18
C LEU A 631 21.72 8.51 35.44
N VAL A 632 20.54 7.95 35.20
CA VAL A 632 19.24 8.57 35.52
C VAL A 632 18.48 7.64 36.46
N GLU A 633 17.99 8.18 37.57
CA GLU A 633 17.14 7.46 38.52
C GLU A 633 15.71 7.98 38.45
N PHE A 634 14.76 7.07 38.40
CA PHE A 634 13.34 7.37 38.52
C PHE A 634 12.88 7.24 39.98
N THR A 635 11.78 7.90 40.34
CA THR A 635 11.22 7.88 41.70
C THR A 635 10.71 6.50 42.11
N ASP A 636 10.35 5.66 41.14
CA ASP A 636 9.83 4.29 41.35
C ASP A 636 10.93 3.21 41.38
N GLY A 637 12.20 3.62 41.33
CA GLY A 637 13.36 2.72 41.41
C GLY A 637 13.88 2.21 40.07
N ARG A 638 13.26 2.56 38.93
CA ARG A 638 13.86 2.30 37.61
C ARG A 638 15.12 3.14 37.41
N ILE A 639 16.08 2.58 36.68
CA ILE A 639 17.36 3.25 36.40
C ILE A 639 17.73 3.16 34.92
N VAL A 640 18.41 4.18 34.43
CA VAL A 640 18.94 4.26 33.06
C VAL A 640 20.44 4.50 33.14
N HIS A 641 21.20 3.76 32.32
CA HIS A 641 22.62 3.95 32.09
C HIS A 641 22.86 4.32 30.63
N LEU A 642 23.50 5.45 30.42
CA LEU A 642 23.82 6.01 29.11
C LEU A 642 25.33 6.02 28.93
N TYR A 643 25.81 5.57 27.78
CA TYR A 643 27.20 5.74 27.38
C TYR A 643 27.26 6.44 26.02
N SER A 644 28.03 7.52 25.93
CA SER A 644 28.27 8.18 24.66
C SER A 644 29.74 8.30 24.38
N SER A 645 30.10 8.08 23.12
CA SER A 645 31.48 8.13 22.64
C SER A 645 31.55 8.80 21.27
N ARG A 646 32.65 9.51 21.01
CA ARG A 646 33.02 10.05 19.69
C ARG A 646 34.32 9.45 19.15
N MET A 647 34.74 8.31 19.70
CA MET A 647 36.02 7.67 19.36
C MET A 647 35.88 6.21 18.92
N MET A 648 34.70 5.78 18.48
CA MET A 648 34.52 4.39 18.09
C MET A 648 35.35 4.07 16.85
N ALA A 649 36.28 3.13 16.98
CA ALA A 649 37.23 2.82 15.92
C ALA A 649 36.60 2.01 14.77
N ALA A 650 35.58 1.19 15.07
CA ALA A 650 35.00 0.28 14.09
C ALA A 650 33.99 0.96 13.15
N GLY A 651 33.30 2.01 13.63
CA GLY A 651 32.19 2.67 12.94
C GLY A 651 31.13 3.16 13.95
N GLN A 652 29.93 3.44 13.47
CA GLN A 652 28.79 3.79 14.32
C GLN A 652 28.31 2.57 15.14
N ASP A 653 28.22 2.71 16.45
CA ASP A 653 27.70 1.68 17.36
C ASP A 653 26.63 2.26 18.30
N ASP A 654 25.37 2.01 17.93
CA ASP A 654 24.20 2.39 18.71
C ASP A 654 23.49 1.12 19.21
N SER A 655 23.57 0.82 20.51
CA SER A 655 22.99 -0.40 21.08
C SER A 655 22.21 -0.12 22.35
N THR A 656 21.18 -0.94 22.60
CA THR A 656 20.29 -0.79 23.76
C THR A 656 19.92 -2.14 24.36
N GLU A 657 19.89 -2.21 25.68
CA GLU A 657 19.37 -3.32 26.45
C GLU A 657 18.25 -2.85 27.38
N ILE A 658 17.14 -3.60 27.39
CA ILE A 658 16.01 -3.40 28.29
C ILE A 658 15.88 -4.63 29.17
N ILE A 659 16.17 -4.47 30.46
CA ILE A 659 16.22 -5.56 31.43
C ILE A 659 14.98 -5.47 32.32
N GLY A 660 14.21 -6.55 32.34
CA GLY A 660 13.03 -6.71 33.16
C GLY A 660 13.15 -7.85 34.17
N THR A 661 12.13 -8.01 35.01
CA THR A 661 12.12 -9.00 36.10
C THR A 661 12.12 -10.47 35.63
N ARG A 662 11.81 -10.73 34.35
CA ARG A 662 11.71 -12.09 33.78
C ARG A 662 12.54 -12.29 32.51
N GLY A 663 13.25 -11.28 32.04
CA GLY A 663 14.01 -11.38 30.79
C GLY A 663 14.72 -10.09 30.40
N LYS A 664 15.35 -10.12 29.23
CA LYS A 664 16.07 -8.98 28.65
C LYS A 664 15.80 -8.91 27.14
N LEU A 665 15.63 -7.71 26.62
CA LEU A 665 15.67 -7.42 25.19
C LEU A 665 16.95 -6.67 24.86
N SER A 666 17.51 -6.94 23.68
CA SER A 666 18.75 -6.36 23.21
C SER A 666 18.58 -5.93 21.75
N VAL A 667 18.80 -4.65 21.47
CA VAL A 667 18.78 -4.05 20.13
C VAL A 667 20.22 -3.76 19.74
N ASN A 668 20.65 -4.31 18.60
CA ASN A 668 21.96 -4.05 17.99
C ASN A 668 23.19 -4.35 18.87
N SER A 669 23.14 -5.38 19.74
CA SER A 669 24.29 -5.75 20.58
C SER A 669 25.52 -6.24 19.81
N LEU A 670 25.35 -6.61 18.54
CA LEU A 670 26.43 -6.93 17.61
C LEU A 670 26.20 -6.12 16.32
N PRO A 671 26.74 -4.90 16.23
CA PRO A 671 26.55 -4.04 15.07
C PRO A 671 26.94 -4.77 13.77
N ALA A 672 26.09 -4.66 12.76
CA ALA A 672 26.31 -5.25 11.44
C ALA A 672 25.72 -4.35 10.37
N ALA A 673 26.47 -4.05 9.31
CA ALA A 673 26.00 -3.29 8.16
C ALA A 673 25.05 -4.13 7.27
N ASN A 674 25.27 -5.45 7.24
CA ASN A 674 24.50 -6.42 6.47
C ASN A 674 24.73 -7.83 7.05
N LEU A 675 24.20 -8.86 6.38
CA LEU A 675 24.29 -10.26 6.81
C LEU A 675 25.56 -10.99 6.33
N VAL A 676 26.51 -10.28 5.69
CA VAL A 676 27.75 -10.86 5.17
C VAL A 676 28.78 -10.98 6.29
N ARG A 677 29.40 -12.15 6.38
CA ARG A 677 30.54 -12.43 7.25
C ARG A 677 31.74 -12.84 6.42
N VAL A 678 32.90 -12.26 6.73
CA VAL A 678 34.17 -12.58 6.07
C VAL A 678 34.94 -13.56 6.95
N TYR A 679 35.27 -14.72 6.39
CA TYR A 679 36.01 -15.80 7.04
C TYR A 679 37.45 -15.81 6.52
N GLU A 680 38.40 -15.41 7.35
CA GLU A 680 39.83 -15.30 7.00
C GLU A 680 40.68 -16.02 8.07
N ALA A 681 41.98 -16.21 7.81
CA ALA A 681 42.88 -16.88 8.75
C ALA A 681 42.96 -16.19 10.14
N GLY A 682 42.68 -14.88 10.19
CA GLY A 682 42.64 -14.09 11.42
C GLY A 682 41.32 -14.17 12.21
N GLY A 683 40.30 -14.86 11.69
CA GLY A 683 39.00 -15.02 12.36
C GLY A 683 37.81 -14.66 11.46
N ILE A 684 36.67 -14.42 12.11
CA ILE A 684 35.42 -14.01 11.46
C ILE A 684 35.22 -12.53 11.75
N ARG A 685 35.10 -11.73 10.69
CA ARG A 685 34.76 -10.30 10.78
C ARG A 685 33.47 -9.99 10.03
N GLN A 686 32.79 -8.93 10.44
CA GLN A 686 31.66 -8.35 9.72
C GLN A 686 31.82 -6.83 9.69
N GLU A 687 31.27 -6.21 8.65
CA GLU A 687 31.29 -4.75 8.52
C GLU A 687 30.20 -4.13 9.39
N VAL A 688 30.43 -2.89 9.85
CA VAL A 688 29.49 -2.13 10.67
C VAL A 688 29.13 -0.81 9.97
N PRO A 689 27.96 -0.22 10.24
CA PRO A 689 27.60 1.10 9.72
C PRO A 689 28.69 2.13 10.04
N GLN A 690 29.02 3.03 9.12
CA GLN A 690 30.12 3.98 9.33
C GLN A 690 29.64 5.31 9.94
N ASN A 691 28.33 5.57 9.87
CA ASN A 691 27.70 6.75 10.45
C ASN A 691 26.24 6.46 10.80
N TYR A 692 25.61 7.40 11.51
CA TYR A 692 24.21 7.30 11.92
C TYR A 692 23.21 7.11 10.76
N TRP A 693 23.51 7.59 9.55
CA TRP A 693 22.60 7.44 8.41
C TRP A 693 22.59 6.03 7.87
N ASP A 694 23.76 5.40 7.75
CA ASP A 694 23.86 3.99 7.38
C ASP A 694 23.04 3.11 8.34
N ARG A 695 23.01 3.49 9.63
CA ARG A 695 22.23 2.80 10.67
C ARG A 695 20.73 3.12 10.64
N PHE A 696 20.32 4.36 10.39
CA PHE A 696 18.94 4.83 10.61
C PHE A 696 18.21 5.38 9.37
N LYS A 697 18.75 5.22 8.14
CA LYS A 697 18.13 5.73 6.90
C LYS A 697 16.64 5.40 6.76
N ASN A 698 16.26 4.15 7.07
CA ASN A 698 14.89 3.67 6.96
C ASN A 698 13.98 4.29 8.03
N ALA A 699 14.54 4.56 9.22
CA ALA A 699 13.83 5.19 10.31
C ALA A 699 13.49 6.65 9.98
N PHE A 700 14.43 7.40 9.39
CA PHE A 700 14.17 8.77 8.90
C PHE A 700 13.12 8.81 7.77
N ALA A 701 13.16 7.85 6.84
CA ALA A 701 12.13 7.77 5.80
C ALA A 701 10.75 7.46 6.41
N ARG A 702 10.68 6.51 7.35
CA ARG A 702 9.44 6.13 8.04
C ARG A 702 8.87 7.27 8.89
N GLU A 703 9.72 8.02 9.58
CA GLU A 703 9.34 9.22 10.32
C GLU A 703 8.64 10.25 9.42
N ALA A 704 9.20 10.52 8.24
CA ALA A 704 8.62 11.44 7.28
C ALA A 704 7.30 10.91 6.68
N VAL A 705 7.19 9.60 6.44
CA VAL A 705 5.94 8.94 6.02
C VAL A 705 4.86 9.09 7.07
N GLU A 706 5.12 8.70 8.32
CA GLU A 706 4.11 8.75 9.37
C GLU A 706 3.72 10.19 9.73
N PHE A 707 4.67 11.13 9.72
CA PHE A 707 4.34 12.54 9.84
C PHE A 707 3.39 13.00 8.72
N THR A 708 3.64 12.58 7.49
CA THR A 708 2.81 12.91 6.33
C THR A 708 1.41 12.33 6.47
N ASP A 709 1.31 11.07 6.88
CA ASP A 709 0.05 10.39 7.13
C ASP A 709 -0.75 11.08 8.24
N CYS A 710 -0.11 11.44 9.36
CA CYS A 710 -0.75 12.20 10.44
C CYS A 710 -1.30 13.55 9.97
N CYS A 711 -0.57 14.26 9.10
CA CYS A 711 -1.02 15.54 8.55
C CYS A 711 -2.21 15.41 7.60
N LEU A 712 -2.27 14.33 6.81
CA LEU A 712 -3.31 14.12 5.81
C LEU A 712 -4.57 13.48 6.39
N ASP A 713 -4.40 12.55 7.33
CA ASP A 713 -5.47 11.74 7.91
C ASP A 713 -5.97 12.29 9.26
N ASP A 714 -5.40 13.41 9.71
CA ASP A 714 -5.72 14.09 10.97
C ASP A 714 -5.59 13.17 12.21
N THR A 715 -4.56 12.32 12.23
CA THR A 715 -4.26 11.45 13.39
C THR A 715 -3.23 12.08 14.32
N GLU A 716 -3.08 11.54 15.54
CA GLU A 716 -2.06 12.00 16.48
C GLU A 716 -0.66 11.58 16.03
N VAL A 717 0.33 12.46 16.23
CA VAL A 717 1.72 12.12 15.97
C VAL A 717 2.26 11.15 17.03
N PRO A 718 3.12 10.19 16.68
CA PRO A 718 3.60 9.15 17.59
C PRO A 718 4.63 9.66 18.62
N VAL A 719 5.03 10.93 18.55
CA VAL A 719 6.00 11.55 19.46
C VAL A 719 5.36 12.76 20.14
N LYS A 720 5.05 12.62 21.43
CA LYS A 720 4.57 13.73 22.25
C LYS A 720 5.65 14.81 22.36
N LEU A 721 5.28 16.04 22.01
CA LEU A 721 6.23 17.17 22.00
C LEU A 721 6.78 17.50 23.40
N THR A 722 6.02 17.21 24.46
CA THR A 722 6.45 17.34 25.86
C THR A 722 7.64 16.43 26.19
N THR A 723 7.75 15.26 25.55
CA THR A 723 8.89 14.35 25.72
C THR A 723 10.18 15.00 25.21
N ALA A 724 10.12 15.78 24.13
CA ALA A 724 11.30 16.51 23.64
C ALA A 724 11.83 17.53 24.65
N VAL A 725 10.95 18.21 25.38
CA VAL A 725 11.34 19.12 26.47
C VAL A 725 11.96 18.36 27.63
N ALA A 726 11.37 17.22 28.01
CA ALA A 726 11.91 16.37 29.07
C ALA A 726 13.30 15.82 28.70
N ALA A 727 13.50 15.37 27.46
CA ALA A 727 14.77 14.86 26.99
C ALA A 727 15.89 15.92 27.06
N VAL A 728 15.63 17.14 26.57
CA VAL A 728 16.60 18.25 26.68
C VAL A 728 16.89 18.61 28.14
N ARG A 729 15.88 18.59 29.02
CA ARG A 729 16.06 18.86 30.46
C ARG A 729 16.99 17.84 31.13
N ILE A 730 16.78 16.56 30.85
CA ILE A 730 17.62 15.47 31.39
C ILE A 730 19.04 15.57 30.83
N ALA A 731 19.18 15.79 29.51
CA ALA A 731 20.47 15.92 28.85
C ALA A 731 21.29 17.10 29.42
N ALA A 732 20.66 18.27 29.57
CA ALA A 732 21.30 19.44 30.16
C ALA A 732 21.71 19.21 31.62
N ALA A 733 20.90 18.48 32.40
CA ALA A 733 21.24 18.15 33.78
C ALA A 733 22.38 17.12 33.88
N LEU A 734 22.46 16.16 32.95
CA LEU A 734 23.60 15.25 32.83
C LEU A 734 24.87 16.02 32.47
N GLN A 735 24.79 16.96 31.52
CA GLN A 735 25.90 17.84 31.17
C GLN A 735 26.35 18.66 32.38
N GLN A 736 25.42 19.28 33.11
CA GLN A 736 25.72 20.01 34.35
C GLN A 736 26.39 19.12 35.39
N SER A 737 25.88 17.91 35.60
CA SER A 737 26.47 16.94 36.54
C SER A 737 27.91 16.60 36.17
N MET A 738 28.17 16.35 34.89
CA MET A 738 29.51 16.04 34.38
C MET A 738 30.50 17.19 34.57
N ILE A 739 30.05 18.44 34.38
CA ILE A 739 30.89 19.64 34.53
C ILE A 739 31.19 19.91 36.01
N THR A 740 30.18 19.80 36.87
CA THR A 740 30.28 20.16 38.30
C THR A 740 30.83 19.03 39.18
N GLY A 741 30.70 17.78 38.74
CA GLY A 741 30.96 16.59 39.55
C GLY A 741 29.85 16.32 40.58
N GLU A 742 28.75 17.08 40.57
CA GLU A 742 27.67 16.96 41.52
C GLU A 742 26.48 16.16 40.96
N LYS A 743 25.81 15.41 41.84
CA LYS A 743 24.55 14.74 41.50
C LYS A 743 23.42 15.76 41.49
N ILE A 744 22.67 15.83 40.40
CA ILE A 744 21.55 16.76 40.24
C ILE A 744 20.25 16.07 40.64
N TRP A 745 19.41 16.76 41.43
CA TRP A 745 18.17 16.21 41.97
C TRP A 745 16.94 16.97 41.47
N PHE A 746 15.82 16.28 41.37
CA PHE A 746 14.54 16.84 40.90
C PHE A 746 13.43 16.62 41.93
N ASN A 747 12.52 17.59 42.04
CA ASN A 747 11.28 17.46 42.81
C ASN A 747 10.20 16.72 42.02
N LEU A 748 9.07 16.42 42.68
CA LEU A 748 7.94 15.72 42.04
C LEU A 748 7.30 16.52 40.88
N LEU A 749 7.56 17.83 40.81
CA LEU A 749 7.15 18.69 39.70
C LEU A 749 8.17 18.67 38.54
N GLY A 750 9.25 17.90 38.64
CA GLY A 750 10.31 17.78 37.64
C GLY A 750 11.22 19.01 37.55
N GLN A 751 11.27 19.83 38.61
CA GLN A 751 12.16 20.99 38.74
C GLN A 751 13.39 20.62 39.55
N GLN A 752 14.54 21.19 39.20
CA GLN A 752 15.78 20.98 39.93
C GLN A 752 15.65 21.50 41.37
N ALA A 753 16.13 20.71 42.33
CA ALA A 753 16.05 21.02 43.75
C ALA A 753 17.33 20.59 44.48
N ILE A 754 17.56 21.15 45.66
CA ILE A 754 18.63 20.68 46.54
C ILE A 754 18.11 19.42 47.24
N LYS A 755 18.94 18.38 47.39
CA LYS A 755 18.54 17.11 48.03
C LYS A 755 17.84 17.28 49.39
N ALA A 756 18.23 18.30 50.16
CA ALA A 756 17.62 18.61 51.45
C ALA A 756 16.16 19.12 51.38
N GLN A 757 15.67 19.49 50.19
CA GLN A 757 14.33 19.99 49.92
C GLN A 757 13.38 18.93 49.34
N LEU A 758 13.87 17.69 49.17
CA LEU A 758 13.18 16.53 48.58
C LEU A 758 12.92 15.48 49.65
#